data_AF-A0A396RP42-F1
#
_entry.id   AF-A0A396RP42-F1
#
_cell.length_a   1.000
_cell.length_b   1.000
_cell.length_c   1.000
_cell.angle_alpha   90.00
_cell.angle_beta   90.00
_cell.angle_gamma   90.00
#
_symmetry.space_group_name_H-M   'P 1'
#
loop_
_entity.id
_entity.type
_entity.pdbx_description
1 polymer ?
#
loop_
_entity_poly.entity_id
_entity_poly.type
_entity_poly.pdbx_seq_one_letter_code
_entity_poly.pdbx_strand_id
1 'polypeptide(L)'
;MRFLLIALALLVAAPLHAQQRQWVASWGSSQMVPDEKQRLPAEALAGATVRQVVRLSLGGDRLRVRVSNVFGAEPLRISGVHVARSAGLGAAGIVAGTDRALTFSGRTELFVPAGAEMVSDPVTLAMPALSHAAISIRFAEAPSRQTGHPGSRATSFLLAGDHLSAADLPGASRHVGWFQIAGVDVEADAEAGAIVILGDSITDGYGVKTDTDQRWPDRLAERLQADPATRHLAVINQGIGGNRVLRDGLGPNALARFERDVLAQPGVTHLILLEGVNDLGTLTRDAPVSEAEHQAEVARIIAAYAQMVARARERGVKAIGATILPYGGSEYYHPDKLNEADRQAINAWIRAPGNFDAVIDFDALTRDPARPAHMRGDMDSGDGLHPSMAGYRAMGDAVDLSLFDARPMIALTFDDLPLHGPMPSGTNPQAVAEAILAALKTAGVEEAYGFANAKKMADDPALARVLQAWRDAGHPLGNHGWSHANLNALTVADFTAEIVRNEAALERLMQGGDWRWFRYPFLAEGDDPAKRAAIREVLARRGYRIAPVSMDFSDWRWNTAYARCRAANDDDAIASMEQSFLDAARDAARGHRIIARALHGRDIPYVLLLHAGAFDARMMPRLLAMYRQEGFRFGTLAEAAADPALRAEVLPSLPAGPAGLTAKLRAAELAIPEARDWASELERLCAAG
;
A
#
# COMPACT_ATOMS: atom_id res chain seq x y z
N MET A 1 26.17 -62.20 29.96
CA MET A 1 26.22 -60.75 29.68
C MET A 1 25.66 -60.49 28.29
N ARG A 2 24.41 -60.06 28.18
CA ARG A 2 23.78 -59.60 26.93
C ARG A 2 23.59 -58.09 27.07
N PHE A 3 24.33 -57.29 26.30
CA PHE A 3 24.16 -55.84 26.25
C PHE A 3 23.04 -55.50 25.26
N LEU A 4 22.02 -54.80 25.78
CA LEU A 4 20.90 -54.27 25.04
C LEU A 4 21.27 -52.87 24.53
N LEU A 5 21.32 -52.68 23.21
CA LEU A 5 21.50 -51.37 22.57
C LEU A 5 20.15 -50.65 22.53
N ILE A 6 20.02 -49.57 23.30
CA ILE A 6 18.88 -48.64 23.24
C ILE A 6 19.18 -47.61 22.15
N ALA A 7 18.40 -47.64 21.07
CA ALA A 7 18.41 -46.60 20.04
C ALA A 7 17.61 -45.39 20.55
N LEU A 8 18.28 -44.26 20.74
CA LEU A 8 17.67 -42.98 21.13
C LEU A 8 17.16 -42.29 19.85
N ALA A 9 15.85 -42.28 19.64
CA ALA A 9 15.21 -41.49 18.59
C ALA A 9 15.17 -40.00 19.00
N LEU A 10 16.03 -39.18 18.39
CA LEU A 10 15.96 -37.73 18.46
C LEU A 10 14.78 -37.24 17.59
N LEU A 11 13.64 -36.96 18.23
CA LEU A 11 12.59 -36.14 17.64
C LEU A 11 13.10 -34.70 17.54
N VAL A 12 13.52 -34.29 16.33
CA VAL A 12 13.70 -32.88 16.00
C VAL A 12 12.31 -32.26 15.90
N ALA A 13 11.83 -31.68 17.01
CA ALA A 13 10.69 -30.79 16.97
C ALA A 13 11.11 -29.54 16.20
N ALA A 14 10.62 -29.38 14.97
CA ALA A 14 10.71 -28.11 14.26
C ALA A 14 10.09 -27.03 15.17
N PRO A 15 10.75 -25.89 15.41
CA PRO A 15 10.13 -24.81 16.16
C PRO A 15 8.90 -24.37 15.37
N LEU A 16 7.71 -24.65 15.90
CA LEU A 16 6.50 -23.90 15.58
C LEU A 16 6.89 -22.43 15.78
N HIS A 17 7.07 -21.70 14.69
CA HIS A 17 7.23 -20.26 14.74
C HIS A 17 5.93 -19.75 15.36
N ALA A 18 5.97 -19.45 16.67
CA ALA A 18 4.89 -18.72 17.30
C ALA A 18 4.71 -17.44 16.48
N GLN A 19 3.58 -17.31 15.79
CA GLN A 19 3.27 -16.10 15.01
C GLN A 19 3.44 -14.91 15.95
N GLN A 20 4.41 -14.05 15.65
CA GLN A 20 4.61 -12.82 16.41
C GLN A 20 3.31 -12.01 16.32
N ARG A 21 2.69 -11.77 17.47
CA ARG A 21 1.52 -10.91 17.58
C ARG A 21 1.98 -9.50 17.92
N GLN A 22 1.22 -8.51 17.47
CA GLN A 22 1.46 -7.10 17.75
C GLN A 22 0.15 -6.37 18.06
N TRP A 23 0.27 -5.18 18.65
CA TRP A 23 -0.85 -4.29 18.86
C TRP A 23 -1.05 -3.40 17.64
N VAL A 24 -2.27 -3.38 17.11
CA VAL A 24 -2.67 -2.52 16.00
C VAL A 24 -3.85 -1.67 16.46
N ALA A 25 -3.78 -0.35 16.23
CA ALA A 25 -4.92 0.52 16.43
C ALA A 25 -6.07 0.05 15.56
N SER A 26 -7.25 -0.17 16.13
CA SER A 26 -8.46 -0.54 15.40
C SER A 26 -9.48 0.60 15.35
N TRP A 27 -9.42 1.48 16.35
CA TRP A 27 -10.16 2.73 16.39
C TRP A 27 -9.33 3.78 17.13
N GLY A 28 -9.53 5.05 16.78
CA GLY A 28 -8.94 6.19 17.48
C GLY A 28 -9.68 7.47 17.15
N SER A 29 -9.46 8.50 17.96
CA SER A 29 -10.01 9.84 17.71
C SER A 29 -9.04 10.93 18.15
N SER A 30 -8.97 12.00 17.38
CA SER A 30 -8.09 13.13 17.69
C SER A 30 -8.68 13.92 18.85
N GLN A 31 -7.94 14.00 19.95
CA GLN A 31 -8.41 14.69 21.14
C GLN A 31 -8.36 16.21 20.95
N MET A 32 -9.40 16.88 21.45
CA MET A 32 -9.51 18.33 21.58
C MET A 32 -10.13 18.71 22.93
N VAL A 33 -10.16 20.02 23.22
CA VAL A 33 -10.95 20.58 24.31
C VAL A 33 -12.36 20.86 23.75
N PRO A 34 -13.41 20.16 24.20
CA PRO A 34 -14.76 20.46 23.76
C PRO A 34 -15.20 21.85 24.23
N ASP A 35 -15.89 22.59 23.37
CA ASP A 35 -16.50 23.87 23.75
C ASP A 35 -17.64 23.68 24.76
N GLU A 36 -18.13 24.77 25.35
CA GLU A 36 -19.15 24.75 26.41
C GLU A 36 -20.41 23.96 26.04
N LYS A 37 -20.85 24.02 24.77
CA LYS A 37 -22.04 23.29 24.28
C LYS A 37 -21.78 21.82 23.98
N GLN A 38 -20.51 21.42 23.88
CA GLN A 38 -20.08 20.09 23.44
C GLN A 38 -19.54 19.24 24.61
N ARG A 39 -19.15 19.87 25.72
CA ARG A 39 -18.76 19.17 26.94
C ARG A 39 -19.98 18.66 27.71
N LEU A 40 -19.80 17.58 28.46
CA LEU A 40 -20.82 17.11 29.40
C LEU A 40 -20.94 18.08 30.61
N PRO A 41 -22.12 18.26 31.21
CA PRO A 41 -22.26 19.09 32.42
C PRO A 41 -21.43 18.51 33.57
N ALA A 42 -20.62 19.35 34.24
CA ALA A 42 -19.71 18.89 35.28
C ALA A 42 -20.46 18.29 36.49
N GLU A 43 -21.56 18.94 36.87
CA GLU A 43 -22.47 18.51 37.93
C GLU A 43 -23.12 17.14 37.66
N ALA A 44 -23.21 16.74 36.38
CA ALA A 44 -23.79 15.47 35.97
C ALA A 44 -22.74 14.34 35.84
N LEU A 45 -21.45 14.67 35.86
CA LEU A 45 -20.36 13.69 35.69
C LEU A 45 -19.90 13.04 37.00
N ALA A 46 -19.93 13.77 38.11
CA ALA A 46 -19.42 13.25 39.39
C ALA A 46 -20.19 11.99 39.82
N GLY A 47 -19.48 10.85 39.92
CA GLY A 47 -20.06 9.56 40.27
C GLY A 47 -20.95 8.93 39.19
N ALA A 48 -21.01 9.49 37.99
CA ALA A 48 -21.86 9.04 36.90
C ALA A 48 -21.12 8.12 35.91
N THR A 49 -21.91 7.35 35.15
CA THR A 49 -21.43 6.48 34.09
C THR A 49 -21.69 7.10 32.73
N VAL A 50 -20.65 7.19 31.91
CA VAL A 50 -20.73 7.55 30.49
C VAL A 50 -20.46 6.31 29.65
N ARG A 51 -21.41 5.88 28.83
CA ARG A 51 -21.25 4.79 27.87
C ARG A 51 -21.17 5.32 26.45
N GLN A 52 -20.15 4.89 25.72
CA GLN A 52 -19.76 5.44 24.43
C GLN A 52 -19.60 4.30 23.43
N VAL A 53 -20.09 4.50 22.20
CA VAL A 53 -20.02 3.49 21.15
C VAL A 53 -18.97 3.89 20.11
N VAL A 54 -18.10 2.95 19.76
CA VAL A 54 -17.06 3.12 18.74
C VAL A 54 -17.09 1.94 17.76
N ARG A 55 -16.87 2.19 16.46
CA ARG A 55 -16.73 1.13 15.45
C ARG A 55 -15.27 0.76 15.32
N LEU A 56 -14.96 -0.52 15.51
CA LEU A 56 -13.62 -1.07 15.27
C LEU A 56 -13.43 -1.32 13.78
N SER A 57 -12.31 -0.89 13.22
CA SER A 57 -11.97 -1.17 11.82
C SER A 57 -11.48 -2.62 11.66
N LEU A 58 -10.54 -3.04 12.51
CA LEU A 58 -9.96 -4.38 12.54
C LEU A 58 -10.47 -5.18 13.75
N GLY A 59 -10.79 -6.45 13.55
CA GLY A 59 -11.21 -7.36 14.62
C GLY A 59 -10.03 -7.97 15.40
N GLY A 60 -10.33 -8.60 16.52
CA GLY A 60 -9.34 -9.34 17.32
C GLY A 60 -9.96 -10.04 18.53
N ASP A 61 -9.22 -11.00 19.10
CA ASP A 61 -9.66 -11.76 20.27
C ASP A 61 -9.30 -11.10 21.60
N ARG A 62 -8.34 -10.18 21.54
CA ARG A 62 -7.86 -9.39 22.68
C ARG A 62 -7.76 -7.94 22.28
N LEU A 63 -8.17 -7.07 23.19
CA LEU A 63 -8.12 -5.62 22.98
C LEU A 63 -7.64 -4.90 24.24
N ARG A 64 -7.28 -3.63 24.07
CA ARG A 64 -7.00 -2.69 25.15
C ARG A 64 -7.52 -1.31 24.78
N VAL A 65 -7.90 -0.52 25.78
CA VAL A 65 -8.51 0.80 25.59
C VAL A 65 -7.57 1.88 26.11
N ARG A 66 -7.47 2.99 25.36
CA ARG A 66 -6.71 4.18 25.75
C ARG A 66 -7.66 5.25 26.26
N VAL A 67 -7.46 5.65 27.52
CA VAL A 67 -8.16 6.75 28.19
C VAL A 67 -7.26 7.97 28.17
N SER A 68 -7.81 9.15 27.88
CA SER A 68 -7.03 10.38 27.67
C SER A 68 -7.42 11.50 28.61
N ASN A 69 -6.39 12.12 29.19
CA ASN A 69 -6.45 13.36 29.95
C ASN A 69 -5.46 14.39 29.37
N VAL A 70 -5.19 14.31 28.06
CA VAL A 70 -4.10 15.06 27.42
C VAL A 70 -4.30 16.59 27.46
N PHE A 71 -5.53 17.08 27.65
CA PHE A 71 -5.80 18.50 27.91
C PHE A 71 -6.21 18.80 29.36
N GLY A 72 -6.27 17.79 30.23
CA GLY A 72 -6.55 17.98 31.64
C GLY A 72 -5.42 18.74 32.34
N ALA A 73 -5.78 19.69 33.19
CA ALA A 73 -4.83 20.43 34.03
C ALA A 73 -4.60 19.76 35.39
N GLU A 74 -5.48 18.84 35.78
CA GLU A 74 -5.42 18.06 37.01
C GLU A 74 -5.55 16.57 36.69
N PRO A 75 -5.14 15.68 37.60
CA PRO A 75 -5.32 14.25 37.38
C PRO A 75 -6.80 13.86 37.23
N LEU A 76 -7.09 13.04 36.22
CA LEU A 76 -8.41 12.46 35.99
C LEU A 76 -8.57 11.19 36.84
N ARG A 77 -9.64 11.14 37.64
CA ARG A 77 -9.98 10.00 38.50
C ARG A 77 -11.22 9.28 37.97
N ILE A 78 -11.04 8.02 37.62
CA ILE A 78 -12.08 7.13 37.09
C ILE A 78 -12.20 5.93 38.04
N SER A 79 -13.42 5.67 38.51
CA SER A 79 -13.72 4.57 39.43
C SER A 79 -13.74 3.21 38.73
N GLY A 80 -13.95 3.17 37.42
CA GLY A 80 -13.89 1.95 36.63
C GLY A 80 -14.14 2.18 35.15
N VAL A 81 -13.63 1.28 34.32
CA VAL A 81 -13.88 1.25 32.88
C VAL A 81 -14.28 -0.17 32.48
N HIS A 82 -15.34 -0.29 31.69
CA HIS A 82 -15.79 -1.56 31.13
C HIS A 82 -15.86 -1.48 29.61
N VAL A 83 -15.70 -2.62 28.95
CA VAL A 83 -15.90 -2.79 27.51
C VAL A 83 -16.81 -3.97 27.24
N ALA A 84 -17.70 -3.82 26.25
CA ALA A 84 -18.58 -4.88 25.79
C ALA A 84 -18.81 -4.76 24.28
N ARG A 85 -19.41 -5.77 23.66
CA ARG A 85 -19.99 -5.61 22.32
C ARG A 85 -21.25 -4.75 22.45
N SER A 86 -21.36 -3.71 21.63
CA SER A 86 -22.57 -2.89 21.59
C SER A 86 -23.75 -3.69 21.03
N ALA A 87 -24.96 -3.42 21.52
CA ALA A 87 -26.20 -3.97 20.96
C ALA A 87 -26.58 -3.35 19.61
N GLY A 88 -25.93 -2.25 19.21
CA GLY A 88 -26.09 -1.63 17.89
C GLY A 88 -25.77 -0.14 17.87
N LEU A 89 -25.93 0.46 16.70
CA LEU A 89 -25.78 1.88 16.49
C LEU A 89 -26.87 2.69 17.22
N GLY A 90 -26.47 3.76 17.90
CA GLY A 90 -27.38 4.65 18.62
C GLY A 90 -28.10 4.02 19.83
N ALA A 91 -27.72 2.81 20.23
CA ALA A 91 -28.25 2.07 21.36
C ALA A 91 -27.32 2.12 22.58
N ALA A 92 -27.88 2.23 23.78
CA ALA A 92 -27.13 2.17 25.04
C ALA A 92 -26.86 0.74 25.51
N GLY A 93 -27.55 -0.24 24.92
CA GLY A 93 -27.47 -1.65 25.28
C GLY A 93 -26.15 -2.31 24.89
N ILE A 94 -25.81 -3.38 25.60
CA ILE A 94 -24.68 -4.26 25.30
C ILE A 94 -25.15 -5.69 25.04
N VAL A 95 -24.35 -6.46 24.30
CA VAL A 95 -24.63 -7.90 24.09
C VAL A 95 -24.35 -8.65 25.39
N ALA A 96 -25.34 -9.42 25.86
CA ALA A 96 -25.24 -10.17 27.11
C ALA A 96 -24.02 -11.11 27.12
N GLY A 97 -23.33 -11.19 28.26
CA GLY A 97 -22.14 -12.02 28.46
C GLY A 97 -20.83 -11.46 27.87
N THR A 98 -20.88 -10.31 27.20
CA THR A 98 -19.69 -9.69 26.59
C THR A 98 -19.04 -8.60 27.45
N ASP A 99 -19.67 -8.18 28.54
CA ASP A 99 -19.11 -7.20 29.48
C ASP A 99 -17.79 -7.68 30.09
N ARG A 100 -16.79 -6.80 30.08
CA ARG A 100 -15.49 -7.03 30.70
C ARG A 100 -15.05 -5.76 31.43
N ALA A 101 -14.74 -5.90 32.71
CA ALA A 101 -14.02 -4.88 33.43
C ALA A 101 -12.60 -4.74 32.87
N LEU A 102 -12.15 -3.50 32.69
CA LEU A 102 -10.77 -3.18 32.34
C LEU A 102 -9.96 -2.91 33.60
N THR A 103 -8.69 -3.28 33.56
CA THR A 103 -7.72 -2.95 34.60
C THR A 103 -6.57 -2.13 34.04
N PHE A 104 -5.87 -1.43 34.90
CA PHE A 104 -4.70 -0.61 34.59
C PHE A 104 -3.60 -0.97 35.59
N SER A 105 -2.63 -1.77 35.16
CA SER A 105 -1.65 -2.41 36.04
C SER A 105 -2.33 -3.24 37.15
N GLY A 106 -3.35 -4.01 36.79
CA GLY A 106 -4.11 -4.90 37.67
C GLY A 106 -5.16 -4.22 38.56
N ARG A 107 -5.36 -2.90 38.45
CA ARG A 107 -6.36 -2.15 39.25
C ARG A 107 -7.52 -1.65 38.41
N THR A 108 -8.73 -1.67 38.95
CA THR A 108 -9.94 -1.15 38.28
C THR A 108 -10.07 0.37 38.36
N GLU A 109 -9.61 0.97 39.45
CA GLU A 109 -9.52 2.42 39.58
C GLU A 109 -8.38 2.96 38.73
N LEU A 110 -8.66 4.01 37.97
CA LEU A 110 -7.74 4.65 37.05
C LEU A 110 -7.46 6.08 37.50
N PHE A 111 -6.17 6.40 37.58
CA PHE A 111 -5.64 7.74 37.77
C PHE A 111 -4.82 8.11 36.54
N VAL A 112 -5.29 9.06 35.75
CA VAL A 112 -4.56 9.56 34.57
C VAL A 112 -3.97 10.92 34.93
N PRO A 113 -2.62 11.09 34.94
CA PRO A 113 -2.00 12.39 35.19
C PRO A 113 -2.51 13.49 34.25
N ALA A 114 -2.37 14.74 34.66
CA ALA A 114 -2.59 15.89 33.79
C ALA A 114 -1.70 15.78 32.54
N GLY A 115 -2.27 16.02 31.35
CA GLY A 115 -1.52 15.97 30.10
C GLY A 115 -1.15 14.57 29.59
N ALA A 116 -1.66 13.50 30.20
CA ALA A 116 -1.27 12.12 29.89
C ALA A 116 -2.41 11.28 29.29
N GLU A 117 -2.04 10.14 28.73
CA GLU A 117 -2.94 9.05 28.35
C GLU A 117 -2.55 7.78 29.12
N MET A 118 -3.52 6.88 29.35
CA MET A 118 -3.28 5.58 29.97
C MET A 118 -3.93 4.48 29.14
N VAL A 119 -3.21 3.37 28.94
CA VAL A 119 -3.68 2.20 28.21
C VAL A 119 -4.04 1.10 29.22
N SER A 120 -5.18 0.44 29.03
CA SER A 120 -5.59 -0.68 29.87
C SER A 120 -4.69 -1.90 29.69
N ASP A 121 -4.71 -2.78 30.67
CA ASP A 121 -4.23 -4.15 30.50
C ASP A 121 -5.05 -4.84 29.38
N PRO A 122 -4.47 -5.81 28.66
CA PRO A 122 -5.19 -6.57 27.64
C PRO A 122 -6.36 -7.36 28.22
N VAL A 123 -7.51 -7.32 27.54
CA VAL A 123 -8.68 -8.12 27.90
C VAL A 123 -9.12 -9.03 26.77
N THR A 124 -9.53 -10.26 27.11
CA THR A 124 -10.07 -11.20 26.13
C THR A 124 -11.55 -10.90 25.86
N LEU A 125 -11.82 -10.40 24.66
CA LEU A 125 -13.14 -10.10 24.14
C LEU A 125 -13.07 -10.21 22.62
N ALA A 126 -13.67 -11.26 22.07
CA ALA A 126 -13.73 -11.47 20.63
C ALA A 126 -14.59 -10.38 19.96
N MET A 127 -13.94 -9.55 19.16
CA MET A 127 -14.55 -8.48 18.39
C MET A 127 -14.38 -8.78 16.90
N PRO A 128 -15.48 -9.01 16.15
CA PRO A 128 -15.40 -9.06 14.69
C PRO A 128 -14.91 -7.73 14.12
N ALA A 129 -14.27 -7.76 12.95
CA ALA A 129 -13.97 -6.54 12.20
C ALA A 129 -15.26 -5.76 11.90
N LEU A 130 -15.17 -4.43 11.83
CA LEU A 130 -16.30 -3.52 11.58
C LEU A 130 -17.40 -3.53 12.65
N SER A 131 -17.20 -4.23 13.77
CA SER A 131 -18.16 -4.30 14.87
C SER A 131 -18.00 -3.15 15.87
N HIS A 132 -19.00 -2.97 16.73
CA HIS A 132 -19.06 -1.86 17.66
C HIS A 132 -18.73 -2.28 19.09
N ALA A 133 -17.81 -1.56 19.71
CA ALA A 133 -17.53 -1.65 21.14
C ALA A 133 -18.35 -0.59 21.91
N ALA A 134 -18.93 -1.00 23.03
CA ALA A 134 -19.48 -0.09 24.03
C ALA A 134 -18.47 0.04 25.18
N ILE A 135 -17.95 1.25 25.39
CA ILE A 135 -16.99 1.57 26.45
C ILE A 135 -17.72 2.39 27.52
N SER A 136 -17.80 1.86 28.74
CA SER A 136 -18.44 2.53 29.87
C SER A 136 -17.39 3.03 30.83
N ILE A 137 -17.38 4.33 31.13
CA ILE A 137 -16.48 4.97 32.10
C ILE A 137 -17.32 5.49 33.26
N ARG A 138 -16.95 5.11 34.49
CA ARG A 138 -17.51 5.70 35.71
C ARG A 138 -16.55 6.75 36.25
N PHE A 139 -16.94 8.00 36.20
CA PHE A 139 -16.13 9.10 36.72
C PHE A 139 -16.23 9.13 38.23
N ALA A 140 -15.08 9.25 38.92
CA ALA A 140 -15.08 9.51 40.36
C ALA A 140 -15.50 10.96 40.62
N GLU A 141 -14.95 11.87 39.83
CA GLU A 141 -15.22 13.30 39.83
C GLU A 141 -15.24 13.84 38.40
N ALA A 142 -15.85 15.00 38.19
CA ALA A 142 -15.78 15.68 36.91
C ALA A 142 -14.35 16.18 36.66
N PRO A 143 -13.77 15.98 35.47
CA PRO A 143 -12.45 16.50 35.17
C PRO A 143 -12.45 18.03 35.16
N SER A 144 -11.37 18.63 35.67
CA SER A 144 -11.17 20.09 35.66
C SER A 144 -11.22 20.69 34.25
N ARG A 145 -10.79 19.92 33.25
CA ARG A 145 -11.02 20.18 31.83
C ARG A 145 -11.31 18.87 31.10
N GLN A 146 -12.42 18.83 30.36
CA GLN A 146 -12.73 17.67 29.52
C GLN A 146 -11.81 17.60 28.31
N THR A 147 -11.32 16.39 28.06
CA THR A 147 -10.63 16.00 26.83
C THR A 147 -11.57 15.11 26.01
N GLY A 148 -11.88 15.44 24.78
CA GLY A 148 -12.79 14.62 24.00
C GLY A 148 -12.74 14.89 22.51
N HIS A 149 -13.76 14.41 21.82
CA HIS A 149 -13.91 14.55 20.39
C HIS A 149 -15.40 14.74 20.05
N PRO A 150 -15.87 16.01 19.93
CA PRO A 150 -17.25 16.35 19.59
C PRO A 150 -17.69 15.88 18.20
N GLY A 151 -16.74 15.73 17.29
CA GLY A 151 -16.95 15.24 15.93
C GLY A 151 -17.27 13.74 15.82
N SER A 152 -17.73 13.08 16.87
CA SER A 152 -17.87 11.62 16.85
C SER A 152 -18.88 11.10 15.82
N ARG A 153 -19.94 11.90 15.55
CA ARG A 153 -21.16 11.48 14.84
C ARG A 153 -21.73 10.18 15.44
N ALA A 154 -21.50 9.98 16.73
CA ALA A 154 -21.93 8.83 17.51
C ALA A 154 -22.56 9.30 18.83
N THR A 155 -23.68 8.69 19.20
CA THR A 155 -24.33 8.96 20.48
C THR A 155 -23.59 8.28 21.63
N SER A 156 -23.29 9.06 22.66
CA SER A 156 -22.88 8.63 23.99
C SER A 156 -24.01 8.85 25.01
N PHE A 157 -24.00 8.07 26.07
CA PHE A 157 -25.08 7.99 27.06
C PHE A 157 -24.54 8.32 28.44
N LEU A 158 -25.17 9.27 29.14
CA LEU A 158 -24.81 9.66 30.50
C LEU A 158 -25.94 9.32 31.47
N LEU A 159 -25.63 8.54 32.49
CA LEU A 159 -26.54 8.13 33.56
C LEU A 159 -25.86 8.23 34.93
N ALA A 160 -26.53 8.86 35.89
CA ALA A 160 -26.02 9.01 37.26
C ALA A 160 -25.88 7.66 37.97
N GLY A 161 -24.80 7.46 38.72
CA GLY A 161 -24.54 6.23 39.45
C GLY A 161 -23.66 5.23 38.71
N ASP A 162 -23.50 4.04 39.31
CA ASP A 162 -22.70 2.95 38.75
C ASP A 162 -23.55 2.06 37.84
N HIS A 163 -23.28 2.17 36.54
CA HIS A 163 -23.94 1.39 35.50
C HIS A 163 -22.93 0.71 34.57
N LEU A 164 -21.71 0.47 35.05
CA LEU A 164 -20.61 -0.05 34.23
C LEU A 164 -20.99 -1.34 33.48
N SER A 165 -21.52 -2.33 34.20
CA SER A 165 -21.93 -3.64 33.68
C SER A 165 -23.41 -3.74 33.28
N ALA A 166 -24.16 -2.64 33.34
CA ALA A 166 -25.59 -2.66 33.07
C ALA A 166 -25.88 -3.09 31.63
N ALA A 167 -26.81 -4.02 31.42
CA ALA A 167 -27.15 -4.52 30.07
C ALA A 167 -27.71 -3.41 29.15
N ASP A 168 -28.36 -2.40 29.73
CA ASP A 168 -28.90 -1.21 29.06
C ASP A 168 -28.92 -0.02 30.04
N LEU A 169 -29.18 1.20 29.54
CA LEU A 169 -29.20 2.44 30.33
C LEU A 169 -30.52 3.22 30.16
N PRO A 170 -31.65 2.68 30.66
CA PRO A 170 -32.93 3.38 30.59
C PRO A 170 -32.84 4.72 31.32
N GLY A 171 -33.35 5.78 30.70
CA GLY A 171 -33.33 7.14 31.25
C GLY A 171 -32.00 7.88 31.10
N ALA A 172 -30.99 7.30 30.45
CA ALA A 172 -29.74 8.01 30.15
C ALA A 172 -29.98 9.19 29.21
N SER A 173 -29.30 10.31 29.51
CA SER A 173 -29.25 11.46 28.60
C SER A 173 -28.32 11.16 27.42
N ARG A 174 -28.68 11.68 26.24
CA ARG A 174 -27.97 11.43 24.98
C ARG A 174 -27.11 12.62 24.62
N HIS A 175 -25.85 12.37 24.29
CA HIS A 175 -24.87 13.40 23.91
C HIS A 175 -24.10 12.93 22.69
N VAL A 176 -23.94 13.78 21.68
CA VAL A 176 -23.10 13.46 20.52
C VAL A 176 -21.68 13.90 20.83
N GLY A 177 -20.78 12.92 20.98
CA GLY A 177 -19.37 13.15 21.24
C GLY A 177 -18.72 11.93 21.88
N TRP A 178 -17.39 11.87 21.80
CA TRP A 178 -16.58 10.98 22.63
C TRP A 178 -15.86 11.77 23.72
N PHE A 179 -15.71 11.17 24.89
CA PHE A 179 -15.28 11.79 26.14
C PHE A 179 -14.21 10.91 26.81
N GLN A 180 -13.00 11.44 26.94
CA GLN A 180 -11.86 10.82 27.61
C GLN A 180 -11.45 9.43 27.08
N ILE A 181 -11.90 9.04 25.88
CA ILE A 181 -11.39 7.86 25.14
C ILE A 181 -10.62 8.32 23.90
N ALA A 182 -9.47 7.71 23.65
CA ALA A 182 -8.58 8.09 22.54
C ALA A 182 -8.24 6.95 21.58
N GLY A 183 -8.40 5.68 21.99
CA GLY A 183 -8.14 4.56 21.11
C GLY A 183 -8.60 3.22 21.64
N VAL A 184 -8.77 2.28 20.71
CA VAL A 184 -8.91 0.85 20.97
C VAL A 184 -7.91 0.14 20.08
N ASP A 185 -6.98 -0.59 20.71
CA ASP A 185 -6.02 -1.43 20.00
C ASP A 185 -6.46 -2.89 20.11
N VAL A 186 -6.22 -3.67 19.04
CA VAL A 186 -6.43 -5.12 19.01
C VAL A 186 -5.10 -5.84 18.84
N GLU A 187 -5.01 -7.04 19.40
CA GLU A 187 -3.87 -7.93 19.15
C GLU A 187 -4.09 -8.67 17.82
N ALA A 188 -3.15 -8.53 16.89
CA ALA A 188 -3.23 -9.08 15.53
C ALA A 188 -1.89 -9.68 15.09
N ASP A 189 -1.87 -10.34 13.92
CA ASP A 189 -0.66 -10.92 13.34
C ASP A 189 0.38 -9.84 12.94
N ALA A 190 1.65 -10.23 12.86
CA ALA A 190 2.76 -9.33 12.50
C ALA A 190 2.61 -8.62 11.14
N GLU A 191 1.75 -9.12 10.25
CA GLU A 191 1.42 -8.50 8.97
C GLU A 191 0.33 -7.43 9.06
N ALA A 192 -0.45 -7.40 10.15
CA ALA A 192 -1.50 -6.42 10.35
C ALA A 192 -0.93 -5.00 10.53
N GLY A 193 -1.70 -3.99 10.15
CA GLY A 193 -1.26 -2.60 10.26
C GLY A 193 -2.42 -1.60 10.28
N ALA A 194 -2.10 -0.34 10.55
CA ALA A 194 -3.06 0.74 10.59
C ALA A 194 -2.76 1.81 9.53
N ILE A 195 -3.80 2.24 8.84
CA ILE A 195 -3.85 3.41 7.97
C ILE A 195 -4.43 4.55 8.82
N VAL A 196 -3.63 5.56 9.10
CA VAL A 196 -4.10 6.76 9.78
C VAL A 196 -4.49 7.80 8.74
N ILE A 197 -5.67 8.38 8.88
CA ILE A 197 -6.14 9.48 8.04
C ILE A 197 -6.10 10.75 8.87
N LEU A 198 -5.13 11.62 8.61
CA LEU A 198 -5.02 12.92 9.24
C LEU A 198 -5.79 13.94 8.39
N GLY A 199 -6.81 14.57 8.96
CA GLY A 199 -7.58 15.54 8.20
C GLY A 199 -8.48 16.48 8.97
N ASP A 200 -9.30 17.20 8.21
CA ASP A 200 -10.26 18.20 8.69
C ASP A 200 -11.70 17.66 8.81
N SER A 201 -12.72 18.54 8.78
CA SER A 201 -14.15 18.21 8.84
C SER A 201 -14.63 17.25 7.75
N ILE A 202 -13.98 17.25 6.59
CA ILE A 202 -14.29 16.32 5.49
C ILE A 202 -13.92 14.90 5.94
N THR A 203 -12.73 14.72 6.49
CA THR A 203 -12.27 13.44 7.06
C THR A 203 -13.06 13.04 8.30
N ASP A 204 -13.33 14.01 9.18
CA ASP A 204 -14.09 13.84 10.42
C ASP A 204 -15.57 13.42 10.15
N GLY A 205 -16.07 13.72 8.95
CA GLY A 205 -17.38 13.30 8.47
C GLY A 205 -18.51 14.27 8.77
N TYR A 206 -18.26 15.57 8.64
CA TYR A 206 -19.32 16.58 8.73
C TYR A 206 -20.47 16.30 7.76
N GLY A 207 -21.71 16.52 8.18
CA GLY A 207 -22.89 16.23 7.36
C GLY A 207 -23.34 14.75 7.37
N VAL A 208 -22.51 13.82 7.85
CA VAL A 208 -22.94 12.43 8.07
C VAL A 208 -23.98 12.37 9.17
N LYS A 209 -25.08 11.65 8.91
CA LYS A 209 -26.12 11.40 9.91
C LYS A 209 -25.53 10.64 11.10
N THR A 210 -25.77 11.13 12.32
CA THR A 210 -25.34 10.48 13.56
C THR A 210 -25.78 9.02 13.61
N ASP A 211 -24.92 8.16 14.15
CA ASP A 211 -25.15 6.71 14.33
C ASP A 211 -25.37 5.96 12.99
N THR A 212 -24.62 6.30 11.94
CA THR A 212 -24.70 5.60 10.63
C THR A 212 -23.39 5.00 10.12
N ASP A 213 -22.23 5.46 10.60
CA ASP A 213 -20.90 5.08 10.09
C ASP A 213 -20.75 5.20 8.57
N GLN A 214 -21.25 6.30 8.01
CA GLN A 214 -21.21 6.56 6.57
C GLN A 214 -20.21 7.66 6.20
N ARG A 215 -19.13 7.79 6.96
CA ARG A 215 -18.00 8.66 6.61
C ARG A 215 -17.16 7.95 5.54
N TRP A 216 -16.42 8.69 4.72
CA TRP A 216 -15.56 8.03 3.71
C TRP A 216 -14.50 7.09 4.31
N PRO A 217 -13.93 7.34 5.52
CA PRO A 217 -13.04 6.38 6.17
C PRO A 217 -13.72 5.06 6.55
N ASP A 218 -15.00 5.11 6.95
CA ASP A 218 -15.78 3.90 7.25
C ASP A 218 -15.95 3.06 5.98
N ARG A 219 -16.25 3.73 4.86
CA ARG A 219 -16.39 3.06 3.56
C ARG A 219 -15.09 2.43 3.08
N LEU A 220 -13.95 3.09 3.32
CA LEU A 220 -12.63 2.51 3.06
C LEU A 220 -12.38 1.27 3.92
N ALA A 221 -12.68 1.33 5.22
CA ALA A 221 -12.54 0.18 6.12
C ALA A 221 -13.36 -1.03 5.65
N GLU A 222 -14.60 -0.80 5.20
CA GLU A 222 -15.45 -1.86 4.63
C GLU A 222 -14.82 -2.54 3.41
N ARG A 223 -14.24 -1.75 2.50
CA ARG A 223 -13.59 -2.27 1.30
C ARG A 223 -12.32 -3.04 1.64
N LEU A 224 -11.51 -2.54 2.56
CA LEU A 224 -10.28 -3.21 3.00
C LEU A 224 -10.59 -4.57 3.63
N GLN A 225 -11.61 -4.65 4.48
CA GLN A 225 -12.04 -5.89 5.13
C GLN A 225 -12.68 -6.90 4.16
N ALA A 226 -13.29 -6.42 3.07
CA ALA A 226 -13.86 -7.29 2.04
C ALA A 226 -12.79 -7.93 1.12
N ASP A 227 -11.59 -7.37 1.04
CA ASP A 227 -10.49 -7.88 0.20
C ASP A 227 -9.48 -8.70 1.04
N PRO A 228 -9.26 -10.00 0.74
CA PRO A 228 -8.27 -10.83 1.41
C PRO A 228 -6.85 -10.26 1.43
N ALA A 229 -6.46 -9.48 0.42
CA ALA A 229 -5.13 -8.88 0.32
C ALA A 229 -4.94 -7.72 1.30
N THR A 230 -6.03 -7.11 1.81
CA THR A 230 -5.96 -5.92 2.66
C THR A 230 -6.73 -6.03 3.97
N ARG A 231 -7.47 -7.12 4.21
CA ARG A 231 -8.29 -7.31 5.44
C ARG A 231 -7.51 -7.29 6.75
N HIS A 232 -6.17 -7.35 6.69
CA HIS A 232 -5.29 -7.20 7.84
C HIS A 232 -5.05 -5.73 8.24
N LEU A 233 -5.62 -4.77 7.50
CA LEU A 233 -5.43 -3.35 7.72
C LEU A 233 -6.62 -2.70 8.43
N ALA A 234 -6.32 -1.87 9.41
CA ALA A 234 -7.26 -0.98 10.10
C ALA A 234 -7.23 0.43 9.51
N VAL A 235 -8.32 1.17 9.67
CA VAL A 235 -8.45 2.60 9.32
C VAL A 235 -8.72 3.41 10.58
N ILE A 236 -7.89 4.40 10.83
CA ILE A 236 -7.98 5.29 11.99
C ILE A 236 -8.27 6.70 11.53
N ASN A 237 -9.48 7.17 11.82
CA ASN A 237 -9.93 8.51 11.47
C ASN A 237 -9.40 9.53 12.51
N GLN A 238 -8.44 10.35 12.08
CA GLN A 238 -7.89 11.46 12.87
C GLN A 238 -8.31 12.81 12.29
N GLY A 239 -9.58 12.90 11.87
CA GLY A 239 -10.24 14.13 11.47
C GLY A 239 -10.49 15.07 12.66
N ILE A 240 -10.43 16.37 12.43
CA ILE A 240 -10.95 17.38 13.35
C ILE A 240 -11.71 18.43 12.53
N GLY A 241 -12.97 18.71 12.87
CA GLY A 241 -13.70 19.81 12.26
C GLY A 241 -12.95 21.15 12.34
N GLY A 242 -12.84 21.88 11.22
CA GLY A 242 -12.13 23.16 11.17
C GLY A 242 -10.64 23.09 11.52
N ASN A 243 -10.01 21.90 11.46
CA ASN A 243 -8.57 21.77 11.68
C ASN A 243 -7.79 22.50 10.62
N ARG A 244 -6.61 22.98 10.99
CA ARG A 244 -5.68 23.62 10.06
C ARG A 244 -4.31 22.98 10.20
N VAL A 245 -3.50 23.10 9.16
CA VAL A 245 -2.16 22.52 9.10
C VAL A 245 -1.22 23.21 10.08
N LEU A 246 -1.24 24.55 10.09
CA LEU A 246 -0.23 25.37 10.76
C LEU A 246 -0.70 26.05 12.04
N ARG A 247 -2.00 26.31 12.17
CA ARG A 247 -2.59 27.12 13.24
C ARG A 247 -3.71 26.35 13.91
N ASP A 248 -3.97 26.57 15.19
CA ASP A 248 -5.06 25.84 15.86
C ASP A 248 -6.41 26.25 15.29
N GLY A 249 -7.35 25.32 15.18
CA GLY A 249 -8.73 25.56 14.77
C GLY A 249 -9.67 25.30 15.95
N LEU A 250 -10.69 24.48 15.72
CA LEU A 250 -11.47 23.91 16.84
C LEU A 250 -10.64 22.94 17.70
N GLY A 251 -9.53 22.42 17.15
CA GLY A 251 -8.54 21.64 17.89
C GLY A 251 -7.11 22.04 17.51
N PRO A 252 -6.10 21.40 18.13
CA PRO A 252 -4.69 21.67 17.82
C PRO A 252 -4.39 21.45 16.34
N ASN A 253 -3.50 22.27 15.78
CA ASN A 253 -3.06 22.15 14.39
C ASN A 253 -2.48 20.77 14.05
N ALA A 254 -2.61 20.36 12.79
CA ALA A 254 -2.18 19.05 12.31
C ALA A 254 -0.69 18.77 12.59
N LEU A 255 0.18 19.77 12.43
CA LEU A 255 1.61 19.61 12.63
C LEU A 255 1.98 19.32 14.09
N ALA A 256 1.32 19.99 15.04
CA ALA A 256 1.54 19.83 16.48
C ALA A 256 1.00 18.49 17.03
N ARG A 257 -0.06 17.95 16.42
CA ARG A 257 -0.65 16.67 16.83
C ARG A 257 -0.09 15.46 16.07
N PHE A 258 0.82 15.68 15.12
CA PHE A 258 1.30 14.64 14.20
C PHE A 258 1.92 13.42 14.90
N GLU A 259 2.79 13.59 15.90
CA GLU A 259 3.30 12.43 16.66
C GLU A 259 2.17 11.66 17.31
N ARG A 260 1.30 12.33 18.06
CA ARG A 260 0.27 11.69 18.87
C ARG A 260 -0.78 10.99 18.00
N ASP A 261 -1.27 11.68 16.99
CA ASP A 261 -2.42 11.22 16.20
C ASP A 261 -1.99 10.29 15.06
N VAL A 262 -0.75 10.39 14.58
CA VAL A 262 -0.23 9.55 13.48
C VAL A 262 0.85 8.58 13.97
N LEU A 263 2.04 9.09 14.31
CA LEU A 263 3.23 8.24 14.47
C LEU A 263 3.22 7.36 15.73
N ALA A 264 2.45 7.74 16.75
CA ALA A 264 2.29 7.00 17.99
C ALA A 264 1.14 5.98 17.93
N GLN A 265 0.42 5.87 16.81
CA GLN A 265 -0.65 4.88 16.67
C GLN A 265 -0.04 3.47 16.50
N PRO A 266 -0.43 2.49 17.33
CA PRO A 266 0.09 1.14 17.23
C PRO A 266 -0.13 0.52 15.85
N GLY A 267 0.93 -0.06 15.29
CA GLY A 267 0.89 -0.71 13.99
C GLY A 267 0.74 0.23 12.79
N VAL A 268 0.92 1.55 12.95
CA VAL A 268 0.81 2.48 11.81
C VAL A 268 1.81 2.13 10.72
N THR A 269 1.30 1.99 9.49
CA THR A 269 2.09 1.68 8.29
C THR A 269 1.86 2.70 7.19
N HIS A 270 0.70 3.37 7.19
CA HIS A 270 0.31 4.34 6.18
C HIS A 270 -0.31 5.58 6.82
N LEU A 271 -0.02 6.73 6.22
CA LEU A 271 -0.67 8.00 6.47
C LEU A 271 -1.41 8.42 5.20
N ILE A 272 -2.68 8.80 5.32
CA ILE A 272 -3.39 9.59 4.30
C ILE A 272 -3.55 11.00 4.87
N LEU A 273 -3.04 12.01 4.16
CA LEU A 273 -3.15 13.41 4.55
C LEU A 273 -4.17 14.14 3.67
N LEU A 274 -5.29 14.56 4.26
CA LEU A 274 -6.32 15.40 3.63
C LEU A 274 -6.63 16.60 4.54
N GLU A 275 -5.90 17.70 4.33
CA GLU A 275 -5.97 18.93 5.12
C GLU A 275 -5.68 20.14 4.23
N GLY A 276 -5.73 21.36 4.75
CA GLY A 276 -5.37 22.62 4.10
C GLY A 276 -6.56 23.48 3.71
N VAL A 277 -7.78 22.92 3.63
CA VAL A 277 -8.96 23.68 3.21
C VAL A 277 -9.29 24.81 4.18
N ASN A 278 -9.13 24.59 5.48
CA ASN A 278 -9.45 25.61 6.49
C ASN A 278 -8.33 26.65 6.64
N ASP A 279 -7.06 26.31 6.33
CA ASP A 279 -5.99 27.31 6.23
C ASP A 279 -6.31 28.29 5.11
N LEU A 280 -6.59 27.78 3.90
CA LEU A 280 -6.92 28.58 2.73
C LEU A 280 -8.24 29.34 2.90
N GLY A 281 -9.28 28.68 3.38
CA GLY A 281 -10.58 29.29 3.60
C GLY A 281 -10.51 30.42 4.64
N THR A 282 -9.82 30.20 5.76
CA THR A 282 -9.70 31.23 6.80
C THR A 282 -8.85 32.42 6.35
N LEU A 283 -7.89 32.22 5.44
CA LEU A 283 -7.03 33.28 4.92
C LEU A 283 -7.84 34.45 4.35
N THR A 284 -8.92 34.16 3.62
CA THR A 284 -9.72 35.16 2.91
C THR A 284 -11.13 35.35 3.46
N ARG A 285 -11.53 34.57 4.48
CA ARG A 285 -12.91 34.53 4.99
C ARG A 285 -13.45 35.91 5.37
N ASP A 286 -12.66 36.65 6.15
CA ASP A 286 -13.12 37.90 6.77
C ASP A 286 -12.81 39.13 5.89
N ALA A 287 -11.72 39.09 5.12
CA ALA A 287 -11.35 40.11 4.13
C ALA A 287 -10.33 39.54 3.11
N PRO A 288 -10.25 40.12 1.89
CA PRO A 288 -9.19 39.78 0.93
C PRO A 288 -7.80 40.10 1.49
N VAL A 289 -6.79 39.34 1.07
CA VAL A 289 -5.38 39.54 1.44
C VAL A 289 -4.54 39.84 0.21
N SER A 290 -3.30 40.27 0.40
CA SER A 290 -2.37 40.53 -0.71
C SER A 290 -1.88 39.24 -1.38
N GLU A 291 -1.47 39.32 -2.65
CA GLU A 291 -0.85 38.19 -3.37
C GLU A 291 0.39 37.63 -2.62
N ALA A 292 1.13 38.49 -1.91
CA ALA A 292 2.27 38.07 -1.10
C ALA A 292 1.84 37.21 0.10
N GLU A 293 0.68 37.49 0.70
CA GLU A 293 0.13 36.69 1.79
C GLU A 293 -0.39 35.34 1.29
N HIS A 294 -1.05 35.30 0.13
CA HIS A 294 -1.41 34.06 -0.58
C HIS A 294 -0.17 33.17 -0.82
N GLN A 295 0.87 33.73 -1.45
CA GLN A 295 2.12 33.02 -1.73
C GLN A 295 2.80 32.52 -0.44
N ALA A 296 2.82 33.33 0.61
CA ALA A 296 3.39 32.94 1.90
C ALA A 296 2.60 31.80 2.55
N GLU A 297 1.28 31.80 2.45
CA GLU A 297 0.44 30.75 3.03
C GLU A 297 0.63 29.41 2.31
N VAL A 298 0.58 29.40 0.98
CA VAL A 298 0.88 28.22 0.15
C VAL A 298 2.25 27.64 0.48
N ALA A 299 3.28 28.49 0.57
CA ALA A 299 4.64 28.05 0.87
C ALA A 299 4.75 27.40 2.26
N ARG A 300 4.06 27.95 3.28
CA ARG A 300 4.06 27.38 4.63
C ARG A 300 3.32 26.04 4.69
N ILE A 301 2.17 25.91 4.02
CA ILE A 301 1.41 24.65 3.98
C ILE A 301 2.25 23.55 3.32
N ILE A 302 2.84 23.85 2.17
CA ILE A 302 3.74 22.92 1.47
C ILE A 302 4.94 22.51 2.34
N ALA A 303 5.57 23.47 3.04
CA ALA A 303 6.67 23.17 3.94
C ALA A 303 6.24 22.25 5.09
N ALA A 304 5.06 22.47 5.67
CA ALA A 304 4.52 21.60 6.73
C ALA A 304 4.18 20.19 6.21
N TYR A 305 3.62 20.06 5.01
CA TYR A 305 3.42 18.75 4.38
C TYR A 305 4.73 18.02 4.18
N ALA A 306 5.75 18.70 3.63
CA ALA A 306 7.07 18.10 3.44
C ALA A 306 7.69 17.59 4.76
N GLN A 307 7.52 18.34 5.85
CA GLN A 307 7.95 17.92 7.19
C GLN A 307 7.20 16.69 7.71
N MET A 308 5.87 16.65 7.56
CA MET A 308 5.06 15.49 7.95
C MET A 308 5.43 14.24 7.14
N VAL A 309 5.64 14.38 5.82
CA VAL A 309 6.08 13.27 4.96
C VAL A 309 7.46 12.76 5.37
N ALA A 310 8.42 13.67 5.63
CA ALA A 310 9.76 13.27 6.07
C ALA A 310 9.70 12.46 7.37
N ARG A 311 8.96 12.96 8.37
CA ARG A 311 8.77 12.29 9.67
C ARG A 311 8.04 10.95 9.55
N ALA A 312 7.08 10.83 8.64
CA ALA A 312 6.42 9.56 8.34
C ALA A 312 7.42 8.55 7.76
N ARG A 313 8.17 8.94 6.73
CA ARG A 313 9.18 8.09 6.06
C ARG A 313 10.28 7.64 7.01
N GLU A 314 10.75 8.51 7.91
CA GLU A 314 11.72 8.17 8.96
C GLU A 314 11.23 7.07 9.91
N ARG A 315 9.91 6.92 10.05
CA ARG A 315 9.27 5.85 10.85
C ARG A 315 8.79 4.67 10.01
N GLY A 316 9.14 4.62 8.73
CA GLY A 316 8.69 3.58 7.80
C GLY A 316 7.20 3.67 7.45
N VAL A 317 6.55 4.79 7.72
CA VAL A 317 5.15 5.04 7.38
C VAL A 317 5.08 5.61 5.97
N LYS A 318 4.36 4.94 5.07
CA LYS A 318 4.11 5.45 3.71
C LYS A 318 3.15 6.63 3.77
N ALA A 319 3.55 7.77 3.24
CA ALA A 319 2.75 8.97 3.20
C ALA A 319 2.01 9.10 1.86
N ILE A 320 0.68 9.16 1.93
CA ILE A 320 -0.22 9.29 0.79
C ILE A 320 -0.88 10.66 0.86
N GLY A 321 -0.71 11.47 -0.19
CA GLY A 321 -1.31 12.79 -0.28
C GLY A 321 -2.71 12.70 -0.87
N ALA A 322 -3.71 13.30 -0.22
CA ALA A 322 -5.03 13.47 -0.80
C ALA A 322 -5.23 14.94 -1.19
N THR A 323 -5.60 15.19 -2.45
CA THR A 323 -5.77 16.56 -2.95
C THR A 323 -6.96 17.25 -2.28
N ILE A 324 -6.81 18.54 -1.95
CA ILE A 324 -7.84 19.40 -1.38
C ILE A 324 -9.02 19.51 -2.35
N LEU A 325 -10.23 19.21 -1.89
CA LEU A 325 -11.46 19.25 -2.69
C LEU A 325 -11.76 20.68 -3.16
N PRO A 326 -12.49 20.87 -4.28
CA PRO A 326 -12.97 22.18 -4.68
C PRO A 326 -14.00 22.70 -3.68
N TYR A 327 -13.83 23.96 -3.25
CA TYR A 327 -14.75 24.62 -2.32
C TYR A 327 -15.19 26.01 -2.81
N GLY A 328 -15.05 26.28 -4.11
CA GLY A 328 -15.39 27.54 -4.78
C GLY A 328 -16.84 28.01 -4.58
N GLY A 329 -17.74 27.09 -4.22
CA GLY A 329 -19.14 27.38 -3.91
C GLY A 329 -19.40 27.72 -2.44
N SER A 330 -18.38 27.70 -1.58
CA SER A 330 -18.57 27.87 -0.15
C SER A 330 -19.00 29.29 0.21
N GLU A 331 -20.24 29.43 0.67
CA GLU A 331 -20.73 30.68 1.26
C GLU A 331 -20.12 30.95 2.64
N TYR A 332 -19.42 29.99 3.23
CA TYR A 332 -18.74 30.19 4.51
C TYR A 332 -17.36 30.84 4.33
N TYR A 333 -16.62 30.46 3.28
CA TYR A 333 -15.25 30.94 3.04
C TYR A 333 -15.12 32.01 1.96
N HIS A 334 -16.13 32.17 1.10
CA HIS A 334 -16.14 33.14 0.01
C HIS A 334 -14.86 33.10 -0.87
N PRO A 335 -14.40 31.92 -1.33
CA PRO A 335 -13.16 31.81 -2.08
C PRO A 335 -13.22 32.59 -3.39
N ASP A 336 -12.19 33.40 -3.63
CA ASP A 336 -12.01 34.12 -4.87
C ASP A 336 -11.05 33.38 -5.83
N LYS A 337 -10.68 34.05 -6.91
CA LYS A 337 -9.77 33.50 -7.92
C LYS A 337 -8.36 33.23 -7.38
N LEU A 338 -7.85 34.06 -6.45
CA LEU A 338 -6.52 33.85 -5.87
C LEU A 338 -6.55 32.66 -4.90
N ASN A 339 -7.62 32.53 -4.13
CA ASN A 339 -7.81 31.41 -3.21
C ASN A 339 -7.93 30.06 -3.95
N GLU A 340 -8.64 30.01 -5.10
CA GLU A 340 -8.64 28.83 -5.96
C GLU A 340 -7.24 28.56 -6.57
N ALA A 341 -6.49 29.60 -6.93
CA ALA A 341 -5.13 29.44 -7.43
C ALA A 341 -4.19 28.83 -6.38
N ASP A 342 -4.33 29.22 -5.11
CA ASP A 342 -3.59 28.63 -3.99
C ASP A 342 -3.89 27.13 -3.82
N ARG A 343 -5.17 26.78 -3.84
CA ARG A 343 -5.61 25.38 -3.76
C ARG A 343 -5.01 24.56 -4.90
N GLN A 344 -5.05 25.08 -6.13
CA GLN A 344 -4.44 24.43 -7.29
C GLN A 344 -2.91 24.31 -7.16
N ALA A 345 -2.23 25.32 -6.61
CA ALA A 345 -0.79 25.27 -6.38
C ALA A 345 -0.42 24.16 -5.38
N ILE A 346 -1.15 24.04 -4.28
CA ILE A 346 -0.96 22.97 -3.29
C ILE A 346 -1.28 21.60 -3.90
N ASN A 347 -2.40 21.47 -4.62
CA ASN A 347 -2.75 20.20 -5.27
C ASN A 347 -1.75 19.80 -6.37
N ALA A 348 -1.20 20.76 -7.12
CA ALA A 348 -0.13 20.49 -8.07
C ALA A 348 1.13 19.98 -7.37
N TRP A 349 1.47 20.54 -6.20
CA TRP A 349 2.56 20.03 -5.36
C TRP A 349 2.27 18.61 -4.85
N ILE A 350 1.06 18.33 -4.36
CA ILE A 350 0.65 16.98 -3.93
C ILE A 350 0.84 15.96 -5.05
N ARG A 351 0.41 16.29 -6.28
CA ARG A 351 0.50 15.42 -7.46
C ARG A 351 1.92 15.23 -7.99
N ALA A 352 2.84 16.14 -7.69
CA ALA A 352 4.19 16.08 -8.24
C ALA A 352 4.96 14.86 -7.68
N PRO A 353 5.62 14.05 -8.55
CA PRO A 353 6.32 12.85 -8.12
C PRO A 353 7.38 13.12 -7.04
N GLY A 354 7.42 12.25 -6.03
CA GLY A 354 8.42 12.28 -4.94
C GLY A 354 7.97 13.04 -3.68
N ASN A 355 6.99 13.93 -3.78
CA ASN A 355 6.47 14.66 -2.63
C ASN A 355 5.69 13.76 -1.67
N PHE A 356 4.87 12.86 -2.19
CA PHE A 356 4.26 11.74 -1.46
C PHE A 356 4.67 10.41 -2.08
N ASP A 357 4.45 9.31 -1.35
CA ASP A 357 4.70 7.95 -1.84
C ASP A 357 3.58 7.49 -2.81
N ALA A 358 2.37 8.03 -2.64
CA ALA A 358 1.26 7.90 -3.57
C ALA A 358 0.27 9.07 -3.41
N VAL A 359 -0.70 9.18 -4.32
CA VAL A 359 -1.70 10.26 -4.34
C VAL A 359 -3.10 9.71 -4.53
N ILE A 360 -4.06 10.24 -3.78
CA ILE A 360 -5.50 10.04 -3.98
C ILE A 360 -6.08 11.37 -4.48
N ASP A 361 -6.51 11.44 -5.73
CA ASP A 361 -6.95 12.68 -6.37
C ASP A 361 -8.45 12.94 -6.14
N PHE A 362 -8.81 13.33 -4.91
CA PHE A 362 -10.18 13.71 -4.57
C PHE A 362 -10.67 15.00 -5.25
N ASP A 363 -9.77 15.89 -5.66
CA ASP A 363 -10.12 17.07 -6.48
C ASP A 363 -10.67 16.62 -7.84
N ALA A 364 -9.94 15.75 -8.54
CA ALA A 364 -10.39 15.21 -9.82
C ALA A 364 -11.70 14.41 -9.70
N LEU A 365 -11.87 13.67 -8.60
CA LEU A 365 -13.09 12.90 -8.32
C LEU A 365 -14.31 13.80 -8.14
N THR A 366 -14.17 14.88 -7.37
CA THR A 366 -15.29 15.66 -6.84
C THR A 366 -15.58 16.94 -7.61
N ARG A 367 -14.67 17.41 -8.47
CA ARG A 367 -14.85 18.65 -9.24
C ARG A 367 -15.94 18.57 -10.29
N ASP A 368 -16.74 19.63 -10.36
CA ASP A 368 -17.70 19.86 -11.45
C ASP A 368 -16.91 20.13 -12.75
N PRO A 369 -17.03 19.29 -13.80
CA PRO A 369 -16.28 19.47 -15.03
C PRO A 369 -16.63 20.79 -15.76
N ALA A 370 -17.83 21.35 -15.54
CA ALA A 370 -18.24 22.63 -16.11
C ALA A 370 -17.80 23.83 -15.24
N ARG A 371 -17.57 23.62 -13.95
CA ARG A 371 -17.12 24.63 -12.99
C ARG A 371 -16.04 24.04 -12.08
N PRO A 372 -14.77 23.92 -12.55
CA PRO A 372 -13.75 23.14 -11.84
C PRO A 372 -13.40 23.59 -10.42
N ALA A 373 -13.71 24.83 -10.04
CA ALA A 373 -13.57 25.32 -8.68
C ALA A 373 -14.69 24.85 -7.73
N HIS A 374 -15.78 24.28 -8.25
CA HIS A 374 -16.93 23.80 -7.48
C HIS A 374 -16.95 22.29 -7.37
N MET A 375 -17.47 21.80 -6.24
CA MET A 375 -17.84 20.39 -6.10
C MET A 375 -19.04 20.07 -7.01
N ARG A 376 -19.10 18.84 -7.53
CA ARG A 376 -20.25 18.36 -8.28
C ARG A 376 -21.49 18.39 -7.41
N GLY A 377 -22.61 18.84 -7.97
CA GLY A 377 -23.87 18.97 -7.21
C GLY A 377 -24.44 17.66 -6.65
N ASP A 378 -24.10 16.50 -7.22
CA ASP A 378 -24.50 15.19 -6.67
C ASP A 378 -23.62 14.74 -5.49
N MET A 379 -22.43 15.32 -5.38
CA MET A 379 -21.46 15.05 -4.32
C MET A 379 -21.38 16.15 -3.26
N ASP A 380 -21.99 17.31 -3.48
CA ASP A 380 -22.03 18.44 -2.56
C ASP A 380 -23.21 18.30 -1.58
N SER A 381 -22.95 18.54 -0.29
CA SER A 381 -24.02 18.58 0.74
C SER A 381 -24.98 19.76 0.55
N GLY A 382 -24.60 20.73 -0.29
CA GLY A 382 -25.30 21.97 -0.58
C GLY A 382 -24.63 23.20 0.02
N ASP A 383 -23.53 23.04 0.77
CA ASP A 383 -22.78 24.13 1.39
C ASP A 383 -21.53 24.55 0.61
N GLY A 384 -21.25 23.89 -0.52
CA GLY A 384 -20.12 24.19 -1.38
C GLY A 384 -18.76 23.85 -0.76
N LEU A 385 -18.72 23.02 0.28
CA LEU A 385 -17.51 22.65 1.02
C LEU A 385 -17.47 21.17 1.38
N HIS A 386 -18.54 20.63 1.95
CA HIS A 386 -18.59 19.28 2.48
C HIS A 386 -19.27 18.30 1.51
N PRO A 387 -18.74 17.07 1.40
CA PRO A 387 -19.41 16.04 0.63
C PRO A 387 -20.81 15.69 1.16
N SER A 388 -21.73 15.39 0.27
CA SER A 388 -22.98 14.69 0.55
C SER A 388 -22.69 13.23 0.95
N MET A 389 -23.72 12.50 1.40
CA MET A 389 -23.58 11.06 1.64
C MET A 389 -23.11 10.29 0.41
N ALA A 390 -23.55 10.70 -0.79
CA ALA A 390 -23.07 10.12 -2.04
C ALA A 390 -21.61 10.50 -2.32
N GLY A 391 -21.22 11.74 -2.03
CA GLY A 391 -19.83 12.20 -2.11
C GLY A 391 -18.90 11.42 -1.20
N TYR A 392 -19.26 11.22 0.08
CA TYR A 392 -18.47 10.42 1.00
C TYR A 392 -18.33 8.96 0.57
N ARG A 393 -19.42 8.34 0.08
CA ARG A 393 -19.34 6.98 -0.46
C ARG A 393 -18.39 6.93 -1.66
N ALA A 394 -18.50 7.90 -2.58
CA ALA A 394 -17.64 7.98 -3.76
C ALA A 394 -16.16 8.15 -3.39
N MET A 395 -15.85 8.99 -2.40
CA MET A 395 -14.47 9.14 -1.89
C MET A 395 -13.93 7.82 -1.35
N GLY A 396 -14.70 7.11 -0.52
CA GLY A 396 -14.28 5.82 0.02
C GLY A 396 -14.12 4.74 -1.06
N ASP A 397 -14.97 4.74 -2.09
CA ASP A 397 -14.89 3.82 -3.24
C ASP A 397 -13.73 4.14 -4.19
N ALA A 398 -13.29 5.40 -4.28
CA ALA A 398 -12.24 5.85 -5.20
C ALA A 398 -10.82 5.52 -4.74
N VAL A 399 -10.62 5.20 -3.45
CA VAL A 399 -9.29 4.82 -2.95
C VAL A 399 -8.89 3.48 -3.59
N ASP A 400 -7.78 3.46 -4.33
CA ASP A 400 -7.25 2.20 -4.85
C ASP A 400 -6.64 1.38 -3.69
N LEU A 401 -7.12 0.15 -3.51
CA LEU A 401 -6.63 -0.72 -2.42
C LEU A 401 -5.21 -1.22 -2.69
N SER A 402 -4.75 -1.20 -3.95
CA SER A 402 -3.38 -1.56 -4.32
C SER A 402 -2.33 -0.68 -3.64
N LEU A 403 -2.71 0.54 -3.23
CA LEU A 403 -1.88 1.47 -2.46
C LEU A 403 -1.40 0.87 -1.13
N PHE A 404 -2.17 -0.08 -0.58
CA PHE A 404 -1.90 -0.73 0.69
C PHE A 404 -1.47 -2.19 0.55
N ASP A 405 -1.39 -2.70 -0.68
CA ASP A 405 -0.90 -4.06 -0.91
C ASP A 405 0.60 -4.10 -0.65
N ALA A 406 0.97 -4.71 0.47
CA ALA A 406 2.36 -4.88 0.88
C ALA A 406 3.07 -6.02 0.13
N ARG A 407 2.34 -6.78 -0.72
CA ARG A 407 2.94 -7.88 -1.48
C ARG A 407 3.93 -7.33 -2.49
N PRO A 408 5.17 -7.87 -2.55
CA PRO A 408 6.10 -7.53 -3.61
C PRO A 408 5.49 -7.87 -4.98
N MET A 409 5.79 -7.04 -5.96
CA MET A 409 5.24 -7.17 -7.31
C MET A 409 6.28 -7.81 -8.24
N ILE A 410 5.83 -8.70 -9.12
CA ILE A 410 6.61 -9.22 -10.25
C ILE A 410 5.96 -8.78 -11.58
N ALA A 411 6.74 -8.15 -12.45
CA ALA A 411 6.40 -7.94 -13.85
C ALA A 411 7.09 -9.03 -14.68
N LEU A 412 6.30 -9.82 -15.40
CA LEU A 412 6.83 -10.94 -16.20
C LEU A 412 7.28 -10.41 -17.56
N THR A 413 8.54 -10.64 -17.91
CA THR A 413 9.09 -10.27 -19.22
C THR A 413 9.67 -11.48 -19.93
N PHE A 414 9.40 -11.63 -21.23
CA PHE A 414 9.83 -12.76 -22.04
C PHE A 414 10.74 -12.30 -23.16
N ASP A 415 12.02 -12.64 -23.08
CA ASP A 415 13.00 -12.33 -24.12
C ASP A 415 13.00 -13.39 -25.22
N ASP A 416 13.67 -13.08 -26.31
CA ASP A 416 13.85 -13.95 -27.47
C ASP A 416 12.60 -14.34 -28.26
N LEU A 417 11.45 -13.68 -28.07
CA LEU A 417 10.26 -14.04 -28.84
C LEU A 417 10.51 -13.94 -30.36
N PRO A 418 9.97 -14.87 -31.17
CA PRO A 418 8.92 -15.86 -30.85
C PRO A 418 9.38 -17.20 -30.27
N LEU A 419 10.69 -17.48 -30.15
CA LEU A 419 11.16 -18.78 -29.64
C LEU A 419 12.55 -18.69 -29.01
N HIS A 420 12.77 -19.47 -27.96
CA HIS A 420 14.06 -19.60 -27.30
C HIS A 420 14.54 -21.06 -27.21
N GLY A 421 15.83 -21.26 -27.50
CA GLY A 421 16.53 -22.52 -27.29
C GLY A 421 16.11 -23.70 -28.19
N PRO A 422 16.69 -24.89 -27.96
CA PRO A 422 16.37 -26.09 -28.74
C PRO A 422 14.94 -26.57 -28.49
N MET A 423 14.29 -27.09 -29.53
CA MET A 423 12.94 -27.66 -29.46
C MET A 423 13.02 -29.20 -29.32
N PRO A 424 12.46 -29.79 -28.25
CA PRO A 424 12.35 -31.24 -28.15
C PRO A 424 11.49 -31.83 -29.28
N SER A 425 11.72 -33.10 -29.61
CA SER A 425 10.93 -33.81 -30.63
C SER A 425 9.44 -33.84 -30.27
N GLY A 426 8.58 -33.60 -31.27
CA GLY A 426 7.11 -33.55 -31.10
C GLY A 426 6.57 -32.23 -30.54
N THR A 427 7.43 -31.24 -30.27
CA THR A 427 7.04 -29.89 -29.86
C THR A 427 7.27 -28.89 -30.99
N ASN A 428 6.56 -27.76 -30.95
CA ASN A 428 6.77 -26.66 -31.90
C ASN A 428 6.59 -25.31 -31.18
N PRO A 429 7.12 -24.20 -31.75
CA PRO A 429 7.08 -22.88 -31.10
C PRO A 429 5.66 -22.37 -30.78
N GLN A 430 4.67 -22.71 -31.62
CA GLN A 430 3.28 -22.33 -31.39
C GLN A 430 2.71 -23.01 -30.14
N ALA A 431 2.93 -24.32 -29.99
CA ALA A 431 2.47 -25.07 -28.82
C ALA A 431 3.14 -24.59 -27.52
N VAL A 432 4.42 -24.19 -27.58
CA VAL A 432 5.14 -23.60 -26.44
C VAL A 432 4.48 -22.28 -26.02
N ALA A 433 4.25 -21.37 -26.97
CA ALA A 433 3.61 -20.10 -26.69
C ALA A 433 2.18 -20.28 -26.15
N GLU A 434 1.38 -21.15 -26.76
CA GLU A 434 0.01 -21.45 -26.30
C GLU A 434 -0.01 -21.99 -24.86
N ALA A 435 0.94 -22.86 -24.49
CA ALA A 435 1.05 -23.37 -23.13
C ALA A 435 1.40 -22.26 -22.12
N ILE A 436 2.34 -21.37 -22.45
CA ILE A 436 2.69 -20.21 -21.62
C ILE A 436 1.47 -19.29 -21.47
N LEU A 437 0.82 -18.91 -22.57
CA LEU A 437 -0.36 -18.03 -22.57
C LEU A 437 -1.52 -18.62 -21.77
N ALA A 438 -1.76 -19.94 -21.87
CA ALA A 438 -2.76 -20.63 -21.07
C ALA A 438 -2.44 -20.58 -19.58
N ALA A 439 -1.17 -20.75 -19.20
CA ALA A 439 -0.72 -20.67 -17.81
C ALA A 439 -0.86 -19.25 -17.26
N LEU A 440 -0.44 -18.22 -18.01
CA LEU A 440 -0.59 -16.81 -17.66
C LEU A 440 -2.06 -16.44 -17.44
N LYS A 441 -2.94 -16.83 -18.36
CA LYS A 441 -4.39 -16.63 -18.25
C LYS A 441 -4.98 -17.31 -17.02
N THR A 442 -4.61 -18.58 -16.77
CA THR A 442 -5.08 -19.34 -15.59
C THR A 442 -4.61 -18.69 -14.29
N ALA A 443 -3.39 -18.16 -14.30
CA ALA A 443 -2.85 -17.41 -13.19
C ALA A 443 -3.37 -15.97 -13.11
N GLY A 444 -4.26 -15.51 -14.00
CA GLY A 444 -4.77 -14.13 -13.98
C GLY A 444 -3.66 -13.07 -14.10
N VAL A 445 -2.61 -13.35 -14.87
CA VAL A 445 -1.59 -12.36 -15.21
C VAL A 445 -2.17 -11.43 -16.27
N GLU A 446 -2.29 -10.14 -15.95
CA GLU A 446 -2.83 -9.13 -16.86
C GLU A 446 -1.83 -8.80 -17.99
N GLU A 447 -0.54 -8.74 -17.68
CA GLU A 447 0.52 -8.39 -18.62
C GLU A 447 1.74 -9.30 -18.48
N ALA A 448 2.18 -9.87 -19.61
CA ALA A 448 3.50 -10.48 -19.78
C ALA A 448 4.20 -9.81 -20.98
N TYR A 449 5.17 -8.95 -20.71
CA TYR A 449 5.77 -8.12 -21.76
C TYR A 449 6.78 -8.93 -22.60
N GLY A 450 6.53 -9.09 -23.90
CA GLY A 450 7.39 -9.86 -24.79
C GLY A 450 8.42 -9.01 -25.53
N PHE A 451 9.67 -9.44 -25.62
CA PHE A 451 10.74 -8.76 -26.36
C PHE A 451 11.11 -9.60 -27.60
N ALA A 452 10.86 -9.03 -28.78
CA ALA A 452 10.87 -9.78 -30.03
C ALA A 452 12.09 -9.51 -30.91
N ASN A 453 12.58 -10.55 -31.59
CA ASN A 453 13.62 -10.48 -32.63
C ASN A 453 13.03 -10.84 -33.99
N ALA A 454 12.74 -9.84 -34.82
CA ALA A 454 12.01 -10.09 -36.05
C ALA A 454 12.84 -10.77 -37.16
N LYS A 455 14.16 -10.91 -37.02
CA LYS A 455 14.96 -11.78 -37.91
C LYS A 455 14.42 -13.21 -37.91
N LYS A 456 13.99 -13.74 -36.76
CA LYS A 456 13.44 -15.09 -36.65
C LYS A 456 12.24 -15.29 -37.58
N MET A 457 11.37 -14.27 -37.73
CA MET A 457 10.24 -14.30 -38.67
C MET A 457 10.65 -14.11 -40.13
N ALA A 458 11.76 -13.43 -40.39
CA ALA A 458 12.30 -13.31 -41.75
C ALA A 458 12.90 -14.65 -42.23
N ASP A 459 13.49 -15.41 -41.31
CA ASP A 459 14.03 -16.74 -41.59
C ASP A 459 12.91 -17.81 -41.70
N ASP A 460 11.88 -17.74 -40.83
CA ASP A 460 10.69 -18.58 -40.88
C ASP A 460 9.40 -17.75 -40.70
N PRO A 461 8.69 -17.41 -41.79
CA PRO A 461 7.45 -16.65 -41.74
C PRO A 461 6.34 -17.29 -40.89
N ALA A 462 6.36 -18.61 -40.67
CA ALA A 462 5.36 -19.29 -39.85
C ALA A 462 5.44 -18.87 -38.37
N LEU A 463 6.59 -18.36 -37.92
CA LEU A 463 6.77 -17.88 -36.55
C LEU A 463 6.00 -16.57 -36.25
N ALA A 464 5.53 -15.86 -37.27
CA ALA A 464 4.71 -14.67 -37.08
C ALA A 464 3.42 -14.96 -36.31
N ARG A 465 2.86 -16.18 -36.44
CA ARG A 465 1.65 -16.60 -35.74
C ARG A 465 1.84 -16.69 -34.22
N VAL A 466 3.07 -16.91 -33.74
CA VAL A 466 3.39 -16.95 -32.31
C VAL A 466 3.27 -15.56 -31.69
N LEU A 467 3.86 -14.54 -32.33
CA LEU A 467 3.75 -13.16 -31.87
C LEU A 467 2.31 -12.65 -31.99
N GLN A 468 1.58 -13.08 -33.02
CA GLN A 468 0.15 -12.75 -33.14
C GLN A 468 -0.66 -13.37 -31.98
N ALA A 469 -0.45 -14.64 -31.66
CA ALA A 469 -1.12 -15.28 -30.52
C ALA A 469 -0.81 -14.57 -29.19
N TRP A 470 0.43 -14.10 -29.00
CA TRP A 470 0.83 -13.28 -27.85
C TRP A 470 0.03 -11.98 -27.76
N ARG A 471 -0.13 -11.28 -28.89
CA ARG A 471 -0.93 -10.04 -28.98
C ARG A 471 -2.42 -10.30 -28.79
N ASP A 472 -2.96 -11.36 -29.38
CA ASP A 472 -4.37 -11.74 -29.28
C ASP A 472 -4.75 -12.12 -27.83
N ALA A 473 -3.77 -12.62 -27.05
CA ALA A 473 -3.92 -12.86 -25.62
C ALA A 473 -3.85 -11.57 -24.76
N GLY A 474 -3.65 -10.40 -25.38
CA GLY A 474 -3.61 -9.09 -24.72
C GLY A 474 -2.21 -8.63 -24.30
N HIS A 475 -1.16 -9.42 -24.54
CA HIS A 475 0.17 -9.14 -24.03
C HIS A 475 1.02 -8.30 -24.99
N PRO A 476 1.69 -7.22 -24.54
CA PRO A 476 2.45 -6.30 -25.39
C PRO A 476 3.78 -6.87 -25.87
N LEU A 477 4.31 -6.26 -26.94
CA LEU A 477 5.61 -6.57 -27.52
C LEU A 477 6.53 -5.33 -27.48
N GLY A 478 7.82 -5.59 -27.38
CA GLY A 478 8.90 -4.62 -27.31
C GLY A 478 10.09 -5.05 -28.14
N ASN A 479 11.06 -4.14 -28.25
CA ASN A 479 12.20 -4.29 -29.13
C ASN A 479 13.36 -4.98 -28.42
N HIS A 480 13.86 -6.06 -29.03
CA HIS A 480 15.01 -6.82 -28.55
C HIS A 480 16.18 -6.84 -29.55
N GLY A 481 16.20 -5.87 -30.47
CA GLY A 481 17.08 -5.88 -31.64
C GLY A 481 16.62 -6.89 -32.70
N TRP A 482 17.04 -6.67 -33.94
CA TRP A 482 16.59 -7.47 -35.07
C TRP A 482 17.05 -8.93 -35.01
N SER A 483 18.34 -9.17 -34.76
CA SER A 483 18.99 -10.48 -34.80
C SER A 483 19.50 -10.99 -33.46
N HIS A 484 19.13 -10.37 -32.34
CA HIS A 484 19.67 -10.66 -31.01
C HIS A 484 21.20 -10.48 -30.94
N ALA A 485 21.72 -9.41 -31.56
CA ALA A 485 23.15 -9.13 -31.56
C ALA A 485 23.63 -8.52 -30.23
N ASN A 486 24.83 -8.89 -29.77
CA ASN A 486 25.45 -8.32 -28.58
C ASN A 486 26.09 -6.96 -28.91
N LEU A 487 25.70 -5.90 -28.20
CA LEU A 487 26.26 -4.55 -28.41
C LEU A 487 27.78 -4.53 -28.27
N ASN A 488 28.37 -5.31 -27.36
CA ASN A 488 29.82 -5.34 -27.15
C ASN A 488 30.57 -5.78 -28.42
N ALA A 489 29.93 -6.57 -29.29
CA ALA A 489 30.51 -7.04 -30.55
C ALA A 489 30.24 -6.13 -31.75
N LEU A 490 29.40 -5.09 -31.60
CA LEU A 490 28.98 -4.21 -32.68
C LEU A 490 29.47 -2.78 -32.49
N THR A 491 29.53 -2.00 -33.58
CA THR A 491 29.67 -0.55 -33.48
C THR A 491 28.34 0.09 -33.04
N VAL A 492 28.39 1.34 -32.57
CA VAL A 492 27.18 2.11 -32.23
C VAL A 492 26.23 2.21 -33.44
N ALA A 493 26.77 2.38 -34.64
CA ALA A 493 26.00 2.48 -35.88
C ALA A 493 25.31 1.14 -36.23
N ASP A 494 26.05 0.03 -36.16
CA ASP A 494 25.50 -1.30 -36.48
C ASP A 494 24.43 -1.72 -35.46
N PHE A 495 24.65 -1.45 -34.18
CA PHE A 495 23.65 -1.73 -33.16
C PHE A 495 22.42 -0.81 -33.27
N THR A 496 22.60 0.44 -33.70
CA THR A 496 21.47 1.32 -34.03
C THR A 496 20.65 0.75 -35.19
N ALA A 497 21.29 0.18 -36.21
CA ALA A 497 20.61 -0.50 -37.31
C ALA A 497 19.82 -1.72 -36.83
N GLU A 498 20.34 -2.49 -35.87
CA GLU A 498 19.62 -3.60 -35.22
C GLU A 498 18.33 -3.14 -34.52
N ILE A 499 18.38 -2.01 -33.80
CA ILE A 499 17.19 -1.43 -33.14
C ILE A 499 16.16 -1.03 -34.19
N VAL A 500 16.57 -0.21 -35.17
CA VAL A 500 15.68 0.40 -36.17
C VAL A 500 15.05 -0.66 -37.07
N ARG A 501 15.82 -1.66 -37.50
CA ARG A 501 15.33 -2.71 -38.40
C ARG A 501 14.20 -3.54 -37.78
N ASN A 502 14.16 -3.65 -36.45
CA ASN A 502 13.12 -4.38 -35.74
C ASN A 502 11.78 -3.61 -35.64
N GLU A 503 11.80 -2.29 -35.78
CA GLU A 503 10.63 -1.42 -35.53
C GLU A 503 9.46 -1.72 -36.47
N ALA A 504 9.73 -1.96 -37.76
CA ALA A 504 8.66 -2.23 -38.74
C ALA A 504 7.80 -3.46 -38.38
N ALA A 505 8.41 -4.49 -37.78
CA ALA A 505 7.68 -5.66 -37.32
C ALA A 505 6.81 -5.34 -36.10
N LEU A 506 7.34 -4.56 -35.15
CA LEU A 506 6.63 -4.15 -33.93
C LEU A 506 5.48 -3.21 -34.24
N GLU A 507 5.68 -2.21 -35.09
CA GLU A 507 4.63 -1.27 -35.52
C GLU A 507 3.43 -2.02 -36.11
N ARG A 508 3.71 -3.02 -36.96
CA ARG A 508 2.67 -3.87 -37.57
C ARG A 508 1.93 -4.72 -36.53
N LEU A 509 2.65 -5.34 -35.59
CA LEU A 509 2.07 -6.26 -34.60
C LEU A 509 1.33 -5.51 -33.47
N MET A 510 1.76 -4.30 -33.15
CA MET A 510 1.25 -3.53 -32.01
C MET A 510 0.10 -2.59 -32.39
N GLN A 511 -0.10 -2.30 -33.68
CA GLN A 511 -1.26 -1.57 -34.22
C GLN A 511 -1.58 -0.26 -33.48
N GLY A 512 -0.56 0.56 -33.24
CA GLY A 512 -0.70 1.83 -32.52
C GLY A 512 -0.60 1.73 -30.99
N GLY A 513 -0.50 0.52 -30.44
CA GLY A 513 -0.10 0.30 -29.04
C GLY A 513 1.33 0.76 -28.77
N ASP A 514 1.64 0.97 -27.49
CA ASP A 514 2.98 1.38 -27.05
C ASP A 514 3.93 0.19 -27.05
N TRP A 515 4.95 0.24 -27.92
CA TRP A 515 5.97 -0.79 -28.08
C TRP A 515 7.39 -0.27 -27.85
N ARG A 516 7.51 0.99 -27.40
CA ARG A 516 8.79 1.68 -27.19
C ARG A 516 9.42 1.28 -25.85
N TRP A 517 9.54 -0.03 -25.65
CA TRP A 517 10.36 -0.67 -24.63
C TRP A 517 11.50 -1.41 -25.31
N PHE A 518 12.72 -1.23 -24.82
CA PHE A 518 13.91 -1.87 -25.35
C PHE A 518 14.58 -2.73 -24.27
N ARG A 519 14.93 -3.95 -24.63
CA ARG A 519 15.74 -4.85 -23.82
C ARG A 519 17.02 -5.16 -24.58
N TYR A 520 18.17 -4.87 -23.99
CA TYR A 520 19.46 -5.19 -24.59
C TYR A 520 19.64 -6.71 -24.68
N PRO A 521 19.93 -7.30 -25.85
CA PRO A 521 20.38 -8.68 -25.94
C PRO A 521 21.54 -8.94 -24.99
N PHE A 522 21.50 -10.06 -24.29
CA PHE A 522 22.49 -10.44 -23.25
C PHE A 522 22.62 -9.46 -22.09
N LEU A 523 21.69 -8.51 -21.94
CA LEU A 523 21.79 -7.37 -21.03
C LEU A 523 23.06 -6.53 -21.25
N ALA A 524 23.66 -6.62 -22.44
CA ALA A 524 24.92 -5.96 -22.77
C ALA A 524 24.68 -4.50 -23.15
N GLU A 525 24.80 -3.59 -22.18
CA GLU A 525 24.63 -2.14 -22.39
C GLU A 525 25.84 -1.44 -23.02
N GLY A 526 26.89 -2.18 -23.36
CA GLY A 526 28.15 -1.67 -23.93
C GLY A 526 29.34 -1.97 -23.04
N ASP A 527 30.47 -2.24 -23.67
CA ASP A 527 31.76 -2.59 -23.06
C ASP A 527 32.56 -1.36 -22.59
N ASP A 528 32.14 -0.16 -23.01
CA ASP A 528 32.69 1.10 -22.53
C ASP A 528 31.60 2.16 -22.26
N PRO A 529 31.88 3.17 -21.40
CA PRO A 529 30.90 4.19 -21.04
C PRO A 529 30.41 5.07 -22.21
N ALA A 530 31.26 5.35 -23.20
CA ALA A 530 30.91 6.22 -24.32
C ALA A 530 29.95 5.53 -25.28
N LYS A 531 30.20 4.25 -25.58
CA LYS A 531 29.30 3.41 -26.39
C LYS A 531 27.94 3.22 -25.72
N ARG A 532 27.92 2.97 -24.41
CA ARG A 532 26.70 2.91 -23.62
C ARG A 532 25.91 4.23 -23.67
N ALA A 533 26.58 5.36 -23.46
CA ALA A 533 25.95 6.68 -23.54
C ALA A 533 25.37 6.97 -24.93
N ALA A 534 26.10 6.61 -25.99
CA ALA A 534 25.66 6.82 -27.37
C ALA A 534 24.39 6.03 -27.70
N ILE A 535 24.30 4.75 -27.31
CA ILE A 535 23.08 3.96 -27.54
C ILE A 535 21.92 4.46 -26.68
N ARG A 536 22.15 4.86 -25.44
CA ARG A 536 21.10 5.48 -24.62
C ARG A 536 20.57 6.76 -25.26
N GLU A 537 21.43 7.60 -25.82
CA GLU A 537 20.99 8.80 -26.54
C GLU A 537 20.14 8.45 -27.79
N VAL A 538 20.51 7.40 -28.53
CA VAL A 538 19.70 6.85 -29.63
C VAL A 538 18.31 6.42 -29.13
N LEU A 539 18.26 5.63 -28.05
CA LEU A 539 16.99 5.17 -27.46
C LEU A 539 16.12 6.35 -27.00
N ALA A 540 16.70 7.33 -26.31
CA ALA A 540 16.00 8.52 -25.83
C ALA A 540 15.39 9.33 -26.99
N ARG A 541 16.18 9.61 -28.05
CA ARG A 541 15.69 10.34 -29.23
C ARG A 541 14.56 9.63 -29.96
N ARG A 542 14.53 8.30 -29.91
CA ARG A 542 13.47 7.48 -30.53
C ARG A 542 12.27 7.21 -29.61
N GLY A 543 12.31 7.75 -28.39
CA GLY A 543 11.23 7.66 -27.41
C GLY A 543 11.17 6.31 -26.67
N TYR A 544 12.25 5.52 -26.67
CA TYR A 544 12.30 4.28 -25.93
C TYR A 544 12.45 4.50 -24.43
N ARG A 545 11.88 3.56 -23.68
CA ARG A 545 12.30 3.21 -22.31
C ARG A 545 13.10 1.91 -22.36
N ILE A 546 14.04 1.76 -21.45
CA ILE A 546 14.77 0.49 -21.28
C ILE A 546 13.99 -0.36 -20.28
N ALA A 547 13.77 -1.63 -20.59
CA ALA A 547 13.17 -2.57 -19.68
C ALA A 547 14.26 -3.18 -18.77
N PRO A 548 14.33 -2.79 -17.48
CA PRO A 548 15.37 -3.31 -16.58
C PRO A 548 15.15 -4.79 -16.30
N VAL A 549 16.15 -5.43 -15.68
CA VAL A 549 16.03 -6.76 -15.06
C VAL A 549 16.41 -6.62 -13.61
N SER A 550 15.43 -6.78 -12.71
CA SER A 550 15.66 -6.73 -11.25
C SER A 550 15.48 -8.08 -10.57
N MET A 551 15.09 -9.12 -11.31
CA MET A 551 15.13 -10.52 -10.88
C MET A 551 15.45 -11.43 -12.06
N ASP A 552 16.37 -12.37 -11.86
CA ASP A 552 16.73 -13.41 -12.82
C ASP A 552 17.14 -14.69 -12.07
N PHE A 553 16.85 -15.85 -12.66
CA PHE A 553 17.35 -17.16 -12.22
C PHE A 553 17.94 -17.99 -13.35
N SER A 554 18.20 -17.36 -14.50
CA SER A 554 18.77 -17.97 -15.71
C SER A 554 17.93 -19.15 -16.24
N ASP A 555 16.61 -18.94 -16.35
CA ASP A 555 15.62 -19.90 -16.87
C ASP A 555 16.00 -20.48 -18.26
N TRP A 556 16.61 -19.66 -19.11
CA TRP A 556 17.12 -20.05 -20.43
C TRP A 556 18.05 -21.27 -20.41
N ARG A 557 18.82 -21.49 -19.33
CA ARG A 557 19.76 -22.62 -19.23
C ARG A 557 19.05 -23.97 -19.20
N TRP A 558 17.84 -23.99 -18.66
CA TRP A 558 17.09 -25.22 -18.38
C TRP A 558 16.57 -25.86 -19.67
N ASN A 559 16.24 -25.06 -20.69
CA ASN A 559 15.68 -25.57 -21.93
C ASN A 559 16.67 -26.47 -22.71
N THR A 560 17.97 -26.15 -22.69
CA THR A 560 19.00 -26.98 -23.33
C THR A 560 19.16 -28.33 -22.62
N ALA A 561 19.18 -28.33 -21.29
CA ALA A 561 19.23 -29.55 -20.50
C ALA A 561 17.97 -30.40 -20.73
N TYR A 562 16.79 -29.77 -20.76
CA TYR A 562 15.54 -30.45 -21.06
C TYR A 562 15.52 -31.12 -22.42
N ALA A 563 15.92 -30.42 -23.48
CA ALA A 563 15.98 -31.00 -24.82
C ALA A 563 16.93 -32.22 -24.88
N ARG A 564 18.07 -32.15 -24.18
CA ARG A 564 19.01 -33.27 -24.06
C ARG A 564 18.41 -34.46 -23.32
N CYS A 565 17.81 -34.25 -22.15
CA CYS A 565 17.17 -35.32 -21.38
C CYS A 565 15.99 -35.96 -22.11
N ARG A 566 15.21 -35.16 -22.85
CA ARG A 566 14.14 -35.68 -23.72
C ARG A 566 14.69 -36.54 -24.85
N ALA A 567 15.83 -36.17 -25.45
CA ALA A 567 16.47 -37.01 -26.46
C ALA A 567 17.02 -38.32 -25.88
N ALA A 568 17.45 -38.31 -24.61
CA ALA A 568 17.88 -39.50 -23.88
C ALA A 568 16.72 -40.36 -23.32
N ASN A 569 15.48 -39.88 -23.37
CA ASN A 569 14.31 -40.49 -22.70
C ASN A 569 14.51 -40.70 -21.19
N ASP A 570 15.17 -39.74 -20.52
CA ASP A 570 15.46 -39.79 -19.09
C ASP A 570 14.40 -39.01 -18.28
N ASP A 571 13.26 -39.66 -18.02
CA ASP A 571 12.12 -39.04 -17.31
C ASP A 571 12.43 -38.75 -15.83
N ASP A 572 13.31 -39.53 -15.20
CA ASP A 572 13.74 -39.31 -13.81
C ASP A 572 14.60 -38.04 -13.70
N ALA A 573 15.54 -37.84 -14.63
CA ALA A 573 16.31 -36.60 -14.71
C ALA A 573 15.42 -35.39 -14.99
N ILE A 574 14.39 -35.54 -15.82
CA ILE A 574 13.41 -34.46 -16.07
C ILE A 574 12.64 -34.13 -14.79
N ALA A 575 12.13 -35.13 -14.06
CA ALA A 575 11.41 -34.90 -12.82
C ALA A 575 12.28 -34.21 -11.75
N SER A 576 13.55 -34.62 -11.63
CA SER A 576 14.53 -33.95 -10.75
C SER A 576 14.74 -32.49 -11.16
N MET A 577 14.91 -32.24 -12.47
CA MET A 577 15.10 -30.91 -13.01
C MET A 577 13.89 -29.98 -12.79
N GLU A 578 12.66 -30.50 -12.82
CA GLU A 578 11.46 -29.69 -12.47
C GLU A 578 11.50 -29.16 -11.04
N GLN A 579 12.01 -29.96 -10.10
CA GLN A 579 12.17 -29.53 -8.71
C GLN A 579 13.29 -28.49 -8.61
N SER A 580 14.46 -28.77 -9.19
CA SER A 580 15.59 -27.83 -9.20
C SER A 580 15.23 -26.50 -9.85
N PHE A 581 14.36 -26.48 -10.88
CA PHE A 581 13.88 -25.26 -11.53
C PHE A 581 13.09 -24.36 -10.57
N LEU A 582 12.16 -24.95 -9.81
CA LEU A 582 11.38 -24.20 -8.82
C LEU A 582 12.23 -23.74 -7.64
N ASP A 583 13.22 -24.54 -7.25
CA ASP A 583 14.17 -24.18 -6.20
C ASP A 583 15.06 -23.01 -6.64
N ALA A 584 15.59 -23.03 -7.87
CA ALA A 584 16.35 -21.93 -8.43
C ALA A 584 15.54 -20.62 -8.51
N ALA A 585 14.29 -20.70 -8.97
CA ALA A 585 13.39 -19.54 -9.02
C ALA A 585 13.08 -18.99 -7.61
N ARG A 586 12.89 -19.87 -6.63
CA ARG A 586 12.63 -19.48 -5.23
C ARG A 586 13.85 -18.84 -4.57
N ASP A 587 15.02 -19.43 -4.76
CA ASP A 587 16.29 -18.92 -4.23
C ASP A 587 16.58 -17.55 -4.83
N ALA A 588 16.38 -17.37 -6.14
CA ALA A 588 16.48 -16.07 -6.78
C ALA A 588 15.49 -15.07 -6.21
N ALA A 589 14.22 -15.45 -6.02
CA ALA A 589 13.20 -14.56 -5.46
C ALA A 589 13.60 -14.04 -4.07
N ARG A 590 14.04 -14.94 -3.19
CA ARG A 590 14.44 -14.61 -1.81
C ARG A 590 15.74 -13.80 -1.79
N GLY A 591 16.73 -14.18 -2.60
CA GLY A 591 18.00 -13.48 -2.72
C GLY A 591 17.82 -12.04 -3.20
N HIS A 592 17.05 -11.82 -4.26
CA HIS A 592 16.82 -10.46 -4.78
C HIS A 592 16.01 -9.58 -3.83
N ARG A 593 15.13 -10.16 -2.99
CA ARG A 593 14.47 -9.43 -1.90
C ARG A 593 15.42 -8.96 -0.81
N ILE A 594 16.34 -9.83 -0.39
CA ILE A 594 17.39 -9.45 0.56
C ILE A 594 18.22 -8.30 0.00
N ILE A 595 18.64 -8.40 -1.26
CA ILE A 595 19.43 -7.38 -1.93
C ILE A 595 18.65 -6.06 -2.05
N ALA A 596 17.39 -6.10 -2.48
CA ALA A 596 16.54 -4.91 -2.60
C ALA A 596 16.38 -4.19 -1.26
N ARG A 597 16.13 -4.94 -0.18
CA ARG A 597 16.01 -4.37 1.18
C ARG A 597 17.32 -3.80 1.68
N ALA A 598 18.45 -4.42 1.37
CA ALA A 598 19.77 -3.89 1.72
C ALA A 598 20.06 -2.56 1.00
N LEU A 599 19.69 -2.45 -0.28
CA LEU A 599 19.93 -1.26 -1.10
C LEU A 599 18.91 -0.14 -0.89
N HIS A 600 17.66 -0.49 -0.60
CA HIS A 600 16.52 0.43 -0.66
C HIS A 600 15.66 0.46 0.62
N GLY A 601 15.96 -0.36 1.63
CA GLY A 601 15.17 -0.48 2.86
C GLY A 601 13.81 -1.16 2.70
N ARG A 602 13.46 -1.62 1.49
CA ARG A 602 12.18 -2.26 1.15
C ARG A 602 12.32 -3.22 -0.02
N ASP A 603 11.30 -4.04 -0.26
CA ASP A 603 11.13 -4.68 -1.56
C ASP A 603 10.90 -3.61 -2.64
N ILE A 604 11.42 -3.85 -3.85
CA ILE A 604 11.12 -3.08 -5.06
C ILE A 604 10.23 -3.90 -5.98
N PRO A 605 9.60 -3.32 -7.00
CA PRO A 605 9.05 -4.09 -8.10
C PRO A 605 10.14 -4.92 -8.81
N TYR A 606 9.84 -6.19 -9.06
CA TYR A 606 10.77 -7.12 -9.70
C TYR A 606 10.39 -7.33 -11.16
N VAL A 607 11.23 -6.90 -12.09
CA VAL A 607 11.11 -7.24 -13.50
C VAL A 607 11.83 -8.56 -13.71
N LEU A 608 11.06 -9.64 -13.81
CA LEU A 608 11.55 -11.00 -13.96
C LEU A 608 11.88 -11.26 -15.44
N LEU A 609 13.13 -11.62 -15.70
CA LEU A 609 13.58 -12.10 -17.00
C LEU A 609 13.19 -13.57 -17.17
N LEU A 610 12.45 -13.86 -18.23
CA LEU A 610 12.09 -15.21 -18.68
C LEU A 610 12.33 -15.34 -20.19
N HIS A 611 12.26 -16.57 -20.70
CA HIS A 611 12.36 -16.93 -22.10
C HIS A 611 11.24 -17.90 -22.49
N ALA A 612 10.85 -17.90 -23.76
CA ALA A 612 9.81 -18.80 -24.27
C ALA A 612 10.40 -20.15 -24.73
N GLY A 613 10.98 -20.91 -23.80
CA GLY A 613 11.48 -22.27 -24.01
C GLY A 613 10.43 -23.35 -23.75
N ALA A 614 10.68 -24.57 -24.25
CA ALA A 614 9.78 -25.70 -24.05
C ALA A 614 9.71 -26.15 -22.59
N PHE A 615 10.80 -26.00 -21.84
CA PHE A 615 10.80 -26.30 -20.41
C PHE A 615 10.07 -25.20 -19.60
N ASP A 616 10.21 -23.94 -19.99
CA ASP A 616 9.48 -22.81 -19.38
C ASP A 616 7.98 -22.98 -19.56
N ALA A 617 7.52 -23.34 -20.76
CA ALA A 617 6.13 -23.70 -21.04
C ALA A 617 5.61 -24.82 -20.12
N ARG A 618 6.43 -25.86 -19.89
CA ARG A 618 6.08 -26.99 -19.01
C ARG A 618 5.97 -26.54 -17.56
N MET A 619 6.85 -25.67 -17.10
CA MET A 619 6.95 -25.26 -15.69
C MET A 619 6.06 -24.06 -15.34
N MET A 620 5.59 -23.30 -16.32
CA MET A 620 4.89 -22.02 -16.12
C MET A 620 3.75 -22.09 -15.09
N PRO A 621 2.82 -23.07 -15.11
CA PRO A 621 1.76 -23.13 -14.09
C PRO A 621 2.30 -23.26 -12.66
N ARG A 622 3.33 -24.08 -12.46
CA ARG A 622 3.96 -24.31 -11.15
C ARG A 622 4.81 -23.12 -10.72
N LEU A 623 5.49 -22.47 -11.65
CA LEU A 623 6.29 -21.27 -11.40
C LEU A 623 5.40 -20.12 -10.91
N LEU A 624 4.30 -19.85 -11.61
CA LEU A 624 3.35 -18.78 -11.24
C LEU A 624 2.67 -19.06 -9.90
N ALA A 625 2.28 -20.31 -9.64
CA ALA A 625 1.74 -20.73 -8.35
C ALA A 625 2.77 -20.56 -7.22
N MET A 626 4.04 -20.90 -7.46
CA MET A 626 5.12 -20.74 -6.49
C MET A 626 5.35 -19.27 -6.14
N TYR A 627 5.43 -18.36 -7.11
CA TYR A 627 5.59 -16.93 -6.82
C TYR A 627 4.43 -16.37 -6.00
N ARG A 628 3.19 -16.80 -6.25
CA ARG A 628 2.05 -16.44 -5.39
C ARG A 628 2.22 -16.96 -3.95
N GLN A 629 2.71 -18.18 -3.79
CA GLN A 629 2.99 -18.75 -2.47
C GLN A 629 4.12 -18.03 -1.74
N GLU A 630 5.12 -17.51 -2.46
CA GLU A 630 6.18 -16.63 -1.91
C GLU A 630 5.69 -15.20 -1.62
N GLY A 631 4.38 -14.94 -1.78
CA GLY A 631 3.72 -13.69 -1.42
C GLY A 631 3.77 -12.62 -2.51
N PHE A 632 4.14 -12.95 -3.74
CA PHE A 632 4.14 -11.98 -4.83
C PHE A 632 2.77 -11.79 -5.47
N ARG A 633 2.53 -10.58 -5.97
CA ARG A 633 1.49 -10.29 -6.96
C ARG A 633 2.12 -10.09 -8.35
N PHE A 634 1.33 -10.29 -9.39
CA PHE A 634 1.75 -9.96 -10.75
C PHE A 634 1.30 -8.55 -11.10
N GLY A 635 2.19 -7.76 -11.71
CA GLY A 635 1.94 -6.39 -12.16
C GLY A 635 2.51 -6.15 -13.56
N THR A 636 2.46 -4.91 -14.02
CA THR A 636 2.90 -4.54 -15.38
C THR A 636 4.34 -4.03 -15.41
N LEU A 637 4.98 -4.06 -16.58
CA LEU A 637 6.30 -3.47 -16.77
C LEU A 637 6.29 -1.95 -16.52
N ALA A 638 5.21 -1.28 -16.93
CA ALA A 638 5.04 0.16 -16.71
C ALA A 638 4.92 0.50 -15.22
N GLU A 639 4.19 -0.31 -14.45
CA GLU A 639 4.09 -0.19 -12.99
C GLU A 639 5.45 -0.38 -12.33
N ALA A 640 6.20 -1.41 -12.73
CA ALA A 640 7.56 -1.64 -12.22
C ALA A 640 8.46 -0.43 -12.45
N ALA A 641 8.42 0.12 -13.67
CA ALA A 641 9.26 1.22 -14.10
C ALA A 641 8.93 2.58 -13.46
N ALA A 642 7.75 2.71 -12.84
CA ALA A 642 7.40 3.92 -12.10
C ALA A 642 8.19 4.02 -10.77
N ASP A 643 8.76 2.92 -10.27
CA ASP A 643 9.50 2.91 -9.02
C ASP A 643 10.82 3.72 -9.13
N PRO A 644 11.06 4.69 -8.24
CA PRO A 644 12.29 5.48 -8.24
C PRO A 644 13.58 4.66 -8.22
N ALA A 645 13.59 3.45 -7.63
CA ALA A 645 14.75 2.57 -7.57
C ALA A 645 15.22 2.06 -8.95
N LEU A 646 14.31 2.03 -9.93
CA LEU A 646 14.57 1.59 -11.30
C LEU A 646 14.71 2.75 -12.29
N ARG A 647 14.44 3.99 -11.87
CA ARG A 647 14.32 5.17 -12.75
C ARG A 647 15.54 5.40 -13.67
N ALA A 648 16.75 5.26 -13.15
CA ALA A 648 17.98 5.49 -13.93
C ALA A 648 18.22 4.40 -14.99
N GLU A 649 17.79 3.16 -14.71
CA GLU A 649 17.86 2.07 -15.69
C GLU A 649 16.80 2.28 -16.78
N VAL A 650 15.57 2.64 -16.39
CA VAL A 650 14.43 2.80 -17.31
C VAL A 650 14.62 3.97 -18.27
N LEU A 651 15.03 5.14 -17.77
CA LEU A 651 15.05 6.36 -18.57
C LEU A 651 16.42 6.54 -19.25
N PRO A 652 16.53 6.31 -20.57
CA PRO A 652 17.82 6.44 -21.27
C PRO A 652 18.38 7.86 -21.27
N SER A 653 17.54 8.88 -21.02
CA SER A 653 17.98 10.28 -20.86
C SER A 653 18.76 10.55 -19.57
N LEU A 654 18.71 9.63 -18.59
CA LEU A 654 19.51 9.73 -17.37
C LEU A 654 20.87 9.04 -17.53
N PRO A 655 21.91 9.45 -16.78
CA PRO A 655 23.17 8.73 -16.72
C PRO A 655 22.98 7.25 -16.33
N ALA A 656 23.72 6.34 -16.98
CA ALA A 656 23.64 4.92 -16.67
C ALA A 656 24.29 4.59 -15.31
N GLY A 657 23.53 3.88 -14.46
CA GLY A 657 24.04 3.24 -13.24
C GLY A 657 24.57 1.82 -13.51
N PRO A 658 24.93 1.08 -12.45
CA PRO A 658 25.13 -0.37 -12.53
C PRO A 658 23.82 -1.08 -12.91
N ALA A 659 23.87 -1.98 -13.90
CA ALA A 659 22.70 -2.70 -14.39
C ALA A 659 22.34 -3.89 -13.48
N GLY A 660 21.10 -3.93 -13.00
CA GLY A 660 20.60 -4.98 -12.11
C GLY A 660 21.06 -4.87 -10.65
N LEU A 661 20.34 -5.57 -9.77
CA LEU A 661 20.51 -5.46 -8.32
C LEU A 661 21.88 -5.93 -7.82
N THR A 662 22.41 -7.03 -8.36
CA THR A 662 23.73 -7.56 -7.95
C THR A 662 24.87 -6.60 -8.31
N ALA A 663 24.80 -5.91 -9.46
CA ALA A 663 25.80 -4.92 -9.84
C ALA A 663 25.73 -3.68 -8.93
N LYS A 664 24.52 -3.25 -8.56
CA LYS A 664 24.32 -2.17 -7.58
C LYS A 664 24.87 -2.53 -6.20
N LEU A 665 24.66 -3.77 -5.75
CA LEU A 665 25.19 -4.26 -4.48
C LEU A 665 26.73 -4.24 -4.45
N ARG A 666 27.38 -4.66 -5.55
CA ARG A 666 28.84 -4.54 -5.72
C ARG A 666 29.30 -3.09 -5.69
N ALA A 667 28.60 -2.20 -6.40
CA ALA A 667 28.92 -0.77 -6.41
C ALA A 667 28.72 -0.11 -5.03
N ALA A 668 27.85 -0.67 -4.19
CA ALA A 668 27.64 -0.25 -2.81
C ALA A 668 28.58 -0.94 -1.80
N GLU A 669 29.52 -1.77 -2.27
CA GLU A 669 30.46 -2.53 -1.43
C GLU A 669 29.78 -3.44 -0.39
N LEU A 670 28.58 -3.93 -0.71
CA LEU A 670 27.81 -4.82 0.15
C LEU A 670 28.04 -6.30 -0.21
N ALA A 671 27.94 -7.18 0.78
CA ALA A 671 28.15 -8.62 0.61
C ALA A 671 27.12 -9.24 -0.33
N ILE A 672 27.57 -9.99 -1.33
CA ILE A 672 26.72 -10.72 -2.26
C ILE A 672 26.31 -12.06 -1.62
N PRO A 673 25.01 -12.37 -1.52
CA PRO A 673 24.56 -13.68 -1.06
C PRO A 673 25.16 -14.81 -1.92
N GLU A 674 25.61 -15.89 -1.28
CA GLU A 674 26.07 -17.09 -1.99
C GLU A 674 24.89 -17.71 -2.76
N ALA A 675 25.11 -18.04 -4.03
CA ALA A 675 24.12 -18.65 -4.90
C ALA A 675 24.57 -20.06 -5.28
N ARG A 676 23.63 -21.01 -5.29
CA ARG A 676 23.89 -22.38 -5.74
C ARG A 676 24.30 -22.39 -7.21
N ASP A 677 25.29 -23.21 -7.54
CA ASP A 677 25.75 -23.38 -8.92
C ASP A 677 24.84 -24.32 -9.71
N TRP A 678 23.73 -23.76 -10.19
CA TRP A 678 22.78 -24.46 -11.05
C TRP A 678 23.36 -24.80 -12.43
N ALA A 679 24.35 -24.04 -12.92
CA ALA A 679 24.91 -24.27 -14.25
C ALA A 679 25.64 -25.61 -14.32
N SER A 680 26.53 -25.87 -13.35
CA SER A 680 27.25 -27.15 -13.28
C SER A 680 26.30 -28.34 -13.04
N GLU A 681 25.21 -28.14 -12.31
CA GLU A 681 24.18 -29.17 -12.14
C GLU A 681 23.52 -29.54 -13.47
N LEU A 682 23.07 -28.53 -14.22
CA LEU A 682 22.41 -28.71 -15.52
C LEU A 682 23.33 -29.30 -16.57
N GLU A 683 24.62 -29.00 -16.57
CA GLU A 683 25.59 -29.58 -17.52
C GLU A 683 25.77 -31.09 -17.33
N ARG A 684 25.66 -31.60 -16.10
CA ARG A 684 25.82 -33.03 -15.79
C ARG A 684 24.60 -33.88 -16.16
N LEU A 685 23.40 -33.31 -16.17
CA LEU A 685 22.17 -34.07 -16.42
C LEU A 685 22.14 -34.62 -17.84
N CYS A 686 21.91 -35.93 -17.98
CA CYS A 686 21.74 -36.59 -19.29
C CYS A 686 22.92 -36.36 -20.27
N ALA A 687 24.13 -36.09 -19.75
CA ALA A 687 25.34 -36.00 -20.56
C ALA A 687 25.67 -37.40 -21.11
N ALA A 688 26.12 -37.48 -22.37
CA ALA A 688 26.67 -38.73 -22.90
C ALA A 688 27.93 -39.07 -22.09
N GLY A 689 27.95 -40.26 -21.47
CA GLY A 689 29.07 -40.75 -20.68
C GLY A 689 30.34 -41.01 -21.48
#